data_AF-A0A352MX78-F1
#
_entry.id   AF-A0A352MX78-F1
#
_cell.length_a   1.000
_cell.length_b   1.000
_cell.length_c   1.000
_cell.angle_alpha   90.00
_cell.angle_beta   90.00
_cell.angle_gamma   90.00
#
_symmetry.space_group_name_H-M   'P 1'
#
loop_
_entity.id
_entity.type
_entity.pdbx_description
1 polymer ?
#
loop_
_entity_poly.entity_id
_entity_poly.type
_entity_poly.pdbx_seq_one_letter_code
_entity_poly.pdbx_strand_id
1 'polypeptide(L)'
;MEQKILEKLLKKMDYNKKTGENIWYKQYKDLNLIEIDIKLKKISYGEINVGRKTILNFAKDENFVVLECVNRLLEKGYKSKNILLEQDCGDSKDYIDIIVKDEKNKAFCIIECKTYGKEFKKAENDAKSKGKQIFRYAVQDNNLKYVILYTSGIIGDDIIYDSRIIDLEKYNYSNRSELFEVWDKTFESKGFFEEDILPYNIEFRGIIKKDLKPIDFFDTNVTDKSLYTGTIYNQFSEILRRHTVSDKNNAYNKMFNLFLCKIVDEDEKKENEEMDFQWKEGENGEEVLLRLNDLYKKGIKEYLDISITDYTEKEIEEVIQRNIEPELRKLFVELRLYKNNEFSFKEVFNKQTFDENCEVIKEVVKLFENKKIKSIGKQQFLGDFFEKLLNLGIKQEAGQFFTPVPLTDFIVKSIPIKEIIEDKLLARETNYLPYIIDYACGAGHFLTEIMKEVDKYLYEIDEEAITEKQKENYISWKNNYRWADEFLYGIEKDYRLAKTSKIACFVNGDGLANVICADGLESFNSNKYRGKLKINNDTQNNNCFDIVVANPPYSVDGFKNATENIENNFKLGKYITDESKEIECLFVERTNQLLKEDGIAAIILPLTFLTAPDKVYAKSREILESNFDILSIITLGTEAFMATEMKTAILFLKKKIKNIDSNREYVLTCNLDFQKDKKLERRLLGYEFSERKGKEGITIHDGGIFQNFDDDNDNHKLMWYVKHMYNEPEKIVELFENGKLANKNEQLSKYLKLSKLEDIINKENGFTIDINQVNYEIPKFKVETIPLSNILNEQDMFIDCHNFFN
;
A
#
# COMPACT_ATOMS: atom_id res chain seq x y z
N MET A 1 -19.33 10.71 27.71
CA MET A 1 -18.62 11.96 27.33
C MET A 1 -18.21 12.76 28.58
N GLU A 2 -16.95 13.20 28.70
CA GLU A 2 -16.50 14.08 29.78
C GLU A 2 -17.08 15.49 29.65
N GLN A 3 -17.33 16.16 30.78
CA GLN A 3 -17.95 17.50 30.82
C GLN A 3 -17.18 18.54 29.96
N LYS A 4 -15.85 18.49 29.98
CA LYS A 4 -14.99 19.40 29.19
C LYS A 4 -15.17 19.20 27.69
N ILE A 5 -15.37 17.96 27.24
CA ILE A 5 -15.57 17.61 25.83
C ILE A 5 -16.92 18.17 25.35
N LEU A 6 -17.98 18.00 26.17
CA LEU A 6 -19.30 18.55 25.87
C LEU A 6 -19.27 20.09 25.79
N GLU A 7 -18.62 20.78 26.74
CA GLU A 7 -18.50 22.25 26.67
C GLU A 7 -17.76 22.74 25.42
N LYS A 8 -16.70 22.05 25.01
CA LYS A 8 -15.95 22.39 23.79
C LYS A 8 -16.81 22.22 22.54
N LEU A 9 -17.59 21.14 22.49
CA LEU A 9 -18.54 20.87 21.41
C LEU A 9 -19.64 21.92 21.30
N LEU A 10 -20.26 22.28 22.42
CA LEU A 10 -21.33 23.28 22.44
C LEU A 10 -20.82 24.63 21.94
N LYS A 11 -19.59 25.02 22.29
CA LYS A 11 -18.95 26.21 21.69
C LYS A 11 -18.79 26.10 20.17
N LYS A 12 -18.36 24.94 19.67
CA LYS A 12 -18.17 24.70 18.23
C LYS A 12 -19.48 24.68 17.45
N MET A 13 -20.59 24.32 18.08
CA MET A 13 -21.94 24.46 17.53
C MET A 13 -22.57 25.83 17.84
N ASP A 14 -21.78 26.85 18.20
CA ASP A 14 -22.23 28.21 18.50
C ASP A 14 -23.31 28.35 19.59
N TYR A 15 -23.30 27.47 20.59
CA TYR A 15 -24.10 27.66 21.80
C TYR A 15 -23.44 28.68 22.72
N ASN A 16 -24.26 29.53 23.33
CA ASN A 16 -23.85 30.52 24.31
C ASN A 16 -24.01 29.97 25.73
N LYS A 17 -23.08 30.30 26.63
CA LYS A 17 -23.18 29.92 28.05
C LYS A 17 -23.91 31.04 28.82
N LYS A 18 -24.95 30.69 29.58
CA LYS A 18 -25.61 31.65 30.50
C LYS A 18 -24.66 32.03 31.63
N THR A 19 -24.50 33.33 31.86
CA THR A 19 -23.60 33.87 32.90
C THR A 19 -24.03 33.39 34.29
N GLY A 20 -23.15 32.71 35.00
CA GLY A 20 -23.42 32.20 36.36
C GLY A 20 -24.18 30.87 36.44
N GLU A 21 -24.55 30.28 35.30
CA GLU A 21 -25.29 29.02 35.23
C GLU A 21 -24.49 27.92 34.50
N ASN A 22 -24.90 26.65 34.68
CA ASN A 22 -24.36 25.51 33.92
C ASN A 22 -25.18 25.23 32.65
N ILE A 23 -25.91 26.23 32.17
CA ILE A 23 -26.84 26.13 31.05
C ILE A 23 -26.20 26.76 29.82
N TRP A 24 -26.23 26.01 28.73
CA TRP A 24 -25.87 26.45 27.39
C TRP A 24 -27.14 26.59 26.56
N TYR A 25 -27.19 27.56 25.66
CA TYR A 25 -28.38 27.81 24.85
C TYR A 25 -28.03 28.30 23.45
N LYS A 26 -28.93 28.03 22.50
CA LYS A 26 -28.87 28.57 21.14
C LYS A 26 -30.29 28.89 20.67
N GLN A 27 -30.45 30.09 20.12
CA GLN A 27 -31.71 30.55 19.55
C GLN A 27 -31.61 30.53 18.03
N TYR A 28 -32.63 29.97 17.37
CA TYR A 28 -32.66 29.77 15.93
C TYR A 28 -33.58 30.79 15.23
N LYS A 29 -33.56 30.80 13.90
CA LYS A 29 -34.30 31.78 13.06
C LYS A 29 -35.82 31.78 13.31
N ASP A 30 -36.38 30.64 13.68
CA ASP A 30 -37.79 30.48 14.00
C ASP A 30 -38.12 30.79 15.47
N LEU A 31 -37.18 31.41 16.18
CA LEU A 31 -37.23 31.76 17.61
C LEU A 31 -37.20 30.56 18.56
N ASN A 32 -37.07 29.32 18.07
CA ASN A 32 -36.89 28.16 18.93
C ASN A 32 -35.60 28.29 19.75
N LEU A 33 -35.66 27.86 21.02
CA LEU A 33 -34.55 27.92 21.96
C LEU A 33 -34.21 26.50 22.42
N ILE A 34 -33.02 26.02 22.05
CA ILE A 34 -32.48 24.78 22.62
C ILE A 34 -31.63 25.14 23.82
N GLU A 35 -31.88 24.49 24.96
CA GLU A 35 -31.13 24.66 26.21
C GLU A 35 -30.54 23.33 26.70
N ILE A 36 -29.31 23.38 27.22
CA ILE A 36 -28.56 22.22 27.66
C ILE A 36 -28.00 22.50 29.05
N ASP A 37 -28.51 21.78 30.04
CA ASP A 37 -27.96 21.79 31.39
C ASP A 37 -26.87 20.72 31.48
N ILE A 38 -25.61 21.16 31.53
CA ILE A 38 -24.46 20.26 31.57
C ILE A 38 -24.35 19.53 32.91
N LYS A 39 -24.76 20.18 34.01
CA LYS A 39 -24.68 19.59 35.35
C LYS A 39 -25.72 18.48 35.51
N LEU A 40 -26.94 18.73 35.05
CA LEU A 40 -28.03 17.75 35.05
C LEU A 40 -27.99 16.78 33.87
N LYS A 41 -27.10 17.03 32.88
CA LYS A 41 -27.02 16.30 31.61
C LYS A 41 -28.37 16.21 30.91
N LYS A 42 -29.12 17.33 30.88
CA LYS A 42 -30.46 17.42 30.28
C LYS A 42 -30.46 18.33 29.07
N ILE A 43 -31.29 17.96 28.09
CA ILE A 43 -31.52 18.72 26.86
C ILE A 43 -32.98 19.14 26.82
N SER A 44 -33.23 20.41 26.52
CA SER A 44 -34.54 20.97 26.20
C SER A 44 -34.53 21.39 24.74
N TYR A 45 -35.37 20.77 23.91
CA TYR A 45 -35.46 21.06 22.47
C TYR A 45 -36.45 22.20 22.14
N GLY A 46 -36.97 22.91 23.15
CA GLY A 46 -37.91 24.02 22.98
C GLY A 46 -39.26 23.56 22.43
N GLU A 47 -39.68 24.12 21.29
CA GLU A 47 -40.97 23.88 20.64
C GLU A 47 -41.03 22.58 19.81
N ILE A 48 -39.90 21.86 19.69
CA ILE A 48 -39.84 20.59 18.95
C ILE A 48 -40.68 19.53 19.68
N ASN A 49 -41.49 18.80 18.92
CA ASN A 49 -42.32 17.72 19.48
C ASN A 49 -41.46 16.48 19.75
N VAL A 50 -41.36 16.11 21.03
CA VAL A 50 -40.60 14.94 21.49
C VAL A 50 -41.57 13.87 21.99
N GLY A 51 -41.58 12.71 21.34
CA GLY A 51 -42.38 11.56 21.74
C GLY A 51 -41.79 10.89 22.98
N ARG A 52 -40.71 10.12 22.81
CA ARG A 52 -40.01 9.47 23.93
C ARG A 52 -38.98 10.42 24.57
N LYS A 53 -39.00 10.53 25.90
CA LYS A 53 -38.10 11.42 26.67
C LYS A 53 -36.65 10.89 26.80
N THR A 54 -36.31 9.76 26.18
CA THR A 54 -34.97 9.16 26.23
C THR A 54 -33.91 10.04 25.58
N ILE A 55 -34.30 10.87 24.60
CA ILE A 55 -33.43 11.79 23.88
C ILE A 55 -33.10 13.09 24.64
N LEU A 56 -33.75 13.34 25.78
CA LEU A 56 -33.60 14.58 26.56
C LEU A 56 -32.38 14.58 27.50
N ASN A 57 -31.40 13.71 27.25
CA ASN A 57 -30.21 13.55 28.09
C ASN A 57 -29.03 12.97 27.30
N PHE A 58 -27.86 12.85 27.93
CA PHE A 58 -26.66 12.24 27.33
C PHE A 58 -26.31 10.87 27.94
N ALA A 59 -27.30 10.05 28.31
CA ALA A 59 -27.07 8.70 28.83
C ALA A 59 -26.65 7.71 27.73
N LYS A 60 -27.05 7.99 26.48
CA LYS A 60 -26.59 7.29 25.29
C LYS A 60 -25.76 8.24 24.43
N ASP A 61 -24.66 7.76 23.86
CA ASP A 61 -23.81 8.58 22.98
C ASP A 61 -24.55 8.98 21.69
N GLU A 62 -25.51 8.17 21.22
CA GLU A 62 -26.35 8.48 20.05
C GLU A 62 -27.18 9.77 20.23
N ASN A 63 -27.57 10.09 21.48
CA ASN A 63 -28.32 11.31 21.75
C ASN A 63 -27.51 12.58 21.44
N PHE A 64 -26.17 12.50 21.46
CA PHE A 64 -25.32 13.59 21.03
C PHE A 64 -25.39 13.79 19.51
N VAL A 65 -25.41 12.70 18.75
CA VAL A 65 -25.54 12.74 17.28
C VAL A 65 -26.89 13.33 16.89
N VAL A 66 -27.96 12.96 17.60
CA VAL A 66 -29.30 13.54 17.38
C VAL A 66 -29.31 15.04 17.66
N LEU A 67 -28.72 15.48 18.78
CA LEU A 67 -28.62 16.91 19.11
C LEU A 67 -27.90 17.69 17.99
N GLU A 68 -26.77 17.17 17.52
CA GLU A 68 -25.98 17.82 16.47
C GLU A 68 -26.73 17.83 15.13
N CYS A 69 -27.40 16.73 14.76
CA CYS A 69 -28.25 16.67 13.57
C CYS A 69 -29.41 17.68 13.63
N VAL A 70 -30.09 17.78 14.78
CA VAL A 70 -31.16 18.77 15.01
C VAL A 70 -30.63 20.19 14.90
N ASN A 71 -29.46 20.49 15.49
CA ASN A 71 -28.81 21.79 15.34
C ASN A 71 -28.61 22.13 13.85
N ARG A 72 -28.08 21.19 13.06
CA ARG A 72 -27.84 21.37 11.62
C ARG A 72 -29.12 21.64 10.83
N LEU A 73 -30.20 20.89 11.10
CA LEU A 73 -31.50 21.11 10.47
C LEU A 73 -32.03 22.52 10.75
N LEU A 74 -31.98 22.97 12.00
CA LEU A 74 -32.47 24.30 12.39
C LEU A 74 -31.60 25.43 11.79
N GLU A 75 -30.28 25.26 11.71
CA GLU A 75 -29.38 26.23 11.07
C GLU A 75 -29.67 26.41 9.58
N LYS A 76 -29.94 25.30 8.88
CA LYS A 76 -30.38 25.32 7.48
C LYS A 76 -31.72 26.05 7.30
N GLY A 77 -32.56 26.11 8.33
CA GLY A 77 -33.84 26.82 8.32
C GLY A 77 -35.07 25.91 8.29
N TYR A 78 -34.94 24.63 8.62
CA TYR A 78 -36.11 23.80 8.93
C TYR A 78 -36.78 24.35 10.19
N LYS A 79 -38.11 24.47 10.18
CA LYS A 79 -38.87 24.99 11.32
C LYS A 79 -38.96 23.93 12.41
N SER A 80 -38.69 24.29 13.67
CA SER A 80 -38.77 23.41 14.85
C SER A 80 -40.10 22.65 14.94
N LYS A 81 -41.23 23.30 14.66
CA LYS A 81 -42.57 22.67 14.62
C LYS A 81 -42.73 21.56 13.58
N ASN A 82 -41.87 21.54 12.56
CA ASN A 82 -41.87 20.52 11.51
C ASN A 82 -40.93 19.34 11.85
N ILE A 83 -40.19 19.42 12.96
CA ILE A 83 -39.30 18.35 13.42
C ILE A 83 -40.00 17.59 14.54
N LEU A 84 -40.04 16.26 14.43
CA LEU A 84 -40.50 15.36 15.47
C LEU A 84 -39.36 14.45 15.91
N LEU A 85 -39.18 14.28 17.22
CA LEU A 85 -38.14 13.41 17.78
C LEU A 85 -38.76 12.19 18.46
N GLU A 86 -38.11 11.04 18.30
CA GLU A 86 -38.45 9.76 18.95
C GLU A 86 -39.96 9.46 18.92
N GLN A 87 -40.50 9.33 17.72
CA GLN A 87 -41.92 9.01 17.49
C GLN A 87 -42.15 7.50 17.43
N ASP A 88 -43.17 7.02 18.15
CA ASP A 88 -43.63 5.62 18.08
C ASP A 88 -44.45 5.42 16.82
N CYS A 89 -44.24 4.29 16.14
CA CYS A 89 -44.98 3.97 14.94
C CYS A 89 -45.50 2.54 14.90
N GLY A 90 -45.93 2.04 16.06
CA GLY A 90 -47.06 1.12 16.15
C GLY A 90 -46.79 -0.37 15.91
N ASP A 91 -45.75 -0.76 15.18
CA ASP A 91 -45.54 -2.17 14.83
C ASP A 91 -44.63 -2.95 15.79
N SER A 92 -43.84 -2.31 16.69
CA SER A 92 -42.87 -3.06 17.53
C SER A 92 -42.19 -2.33 18.72
N LYS A 93 -42.70 -1.21 19.27
CA LYS A 93 -41.97 -0.38 20.27
C LYS A 93 -40.60 0.16 19.80
N ASP A 94 -40.46 0.38 18.51
CA ASP A 94 -39.26 0.94 17.90
C ASP A 94 -39.55 2.37 17.45
N TYR A 95 -38.62 3.29 17.74
CA TYR A 95 -38.80 4.73 17.58
C TYR A 95 -37.89 5.25 16.47
N ILE A 96 -38.34 6.22 15.67
CA ILE A 96 -37.46 6.95 14.74
C ILE A 96 -36.84 8.11 15.49
N ASP A 97 -35.54 8.29 15.34
CA ASP A 97 -34.83 9.40 16.00
C ASP A 97 -35.38 10.76 15.57
N ILE A 98 -35.47 11.03 14.25
CA ILE A 98 -35.94 12.31 13.71
C ILE A 98 -36.88 12.09 12.51
N ILE A 99 -38.03 12.77 12.52
CA ILE A 99 -38.91 12.95 11.36
C ILE A 99 -38.96 14.42 11.01
N VAL A 100 -38.71 14.76 9.75
CA VAL A 100 -38.90 16.11 9.23
C VAL A 100 -40.15 16.12 8.36
N LYS A 101 -41.04 17.09 8.62
CA LYS A 101 -42.26 17.31 7.86
C LYS A 101 -42.14 18.45 6.88
N ASP A 102 -42.87 18.35 5.78
CA ASP A 102 -43.00 19.43 4.79
C ASP A 102 -43.92 20.56 5.30
N GLU A 103 -44.07 21.60 4.48
CA GLU A 103 -44.96 22.73 4.81
C GLU A 103 -46.45 22.35 4.87
N LYS A 104 -46.83 21.19 4.32
CA LYS A 104 -48.18 20.63 4.36
C LYS A 104 -48.37 19.64 5.52
N ASN A 105 -47.41 19.58 6.46
CA ASN A 105 -47.42 18.73 7.65
C ASN A 105 -47.38 17.21 7.35
N LYS A 106 -46.89 16.82 6.17
CA LYS A 106 -46.65 15.43 5.74
C LYS A 106 -45.20 15.04 5.97
N ALA A 107 -44.90 13.74 6.19
CA ALA A 107 -43.52 13.31 6.38
C ALA A 107 -42.71 13.55 5.09
N PHE A 108 -41.61 14.28 5.20
CA PHE A 108 -40.73 14.61 4.10
C PHE A 108 -39.50 13.69 4.09
N CYS A 109 -38.83 13.56 5.23
CA CYS A 109 -37.75 12.59 5.42
C CYS A 109 -37.73 12.02 6.83
N ILE A 110 -37.07 10.88 6.96
CA ILE A 110 -36.69 10.30 8.25
C ILE A 110 -35.17 10.24 8.36
N ILE A 111 -34.68 10.44 9.57
CA ILE A 111 -33.24 10.41 9.86
C ILE A 111 -33.04 9.50 11.06
N GLU A 112 -32.24 8.46 10.83
CA GLU A 112 -31.76 7.53 11.87
C GLU A 112 -30.32 7.91 12.21
N CYS A 113 -30.09 8.27 13.47
CA CYS A 113 -28.78 8.70 13.94
C CYS A 113 -28.01 7.50 14.49
N LYS A 114 -26.72 7.42 14.19
CA LYS A 114 -25.81 6.40 14.75
C LYS A 114 -24.49 7.03 15.14
N THR A 115 -23.84 6.47 16.15
CA THR A 115 -22.53 6.94 16.58
C THR A 115 -21.47 6.71 15.50
N TYR A 116 -20.53 7.66 15.39
CA TYR A 116 -19.49 7.66 14.37
C TYR A 116 -18.62 6.39 14.43
N GLY A 117 -18.21 5.91 13.25
CA GLY A 117 -17.41 4.70 13.12
C GLY A 117 -18.26 3.43 13.16
N LYS A 118 -18.10 2.62 14.22
CA LYS A 118 -18.58 1.22 14.27
C LYS A 118 -20.10 1.08 14.06
N GLU A 119 -20.91 1.80 14.82
CA GLU A 119 -22.37 1.64 14.78
C GLU A 119 -22.96 2.17 13.48
N PHE A 120 -22.44 3.28 12.95
CA PHE A 120 -22.85 3.81 11.64
C PHE A 120 -22.52 2.84 10.50
N LYS A 121 -21.28 2.31 10.44
CA LYS A 121 -20.91 1.30 9.42
C LYS A 121 -21.77 0.04 9.54
N LYS A 122 -22.07 -0.40 10.76
CA LYS A 122 -22.97 -1.55 10.98
C LYS A 122 -24.38 -1.27 10.45
N ALA A 123 -24.96 -0.11 10.75
CA ALA A 123 -26.28 0.27 10.25
C ALA A 123 -26.33 0.35 8.73
N GLU A 124 -25.29 0.90 8.08
CA GLU A 124 -25.17 0.92 6.62
C GLU A 124 -25.17 -0.50 6.02
N ASN A 125 -24.41 -1.42 6.61
CA ASN A 125 -24.35 -2.81 6.14
C ASN A 125 -25.65 -3.58 6.42
N ASP A 126 -26.27 -3.38 7.58
CA ASP A 126 -27.56 -3.99 7.90
C ASP A 126 -28.66 -3.48 6.97
N ALA A 127 -28.62 -2.21 6.57
CA ALA A 127 -29.49 -1.66 5.53
C ALA A 127 -29.31 -2.41 4.21
N LYS A 128 -28.07 -2.54 3.69
CA LYS A 128 -27.78 -3.23 2.41
C LYS A 128 -28.14 -4.72 2.43
N SER A 129 -27.88 -5.42 3.54
CA SER A 129 -28.00 -6.88 3.64
C SER A 129 -29.37 -7.39 4.10
N LYS A 130 -30.06 -6.64 4.98
CA LYS A 130 -31.31 -7.10 5.63
C LYS A 130 -32.49 -6.18 5.36
N GLY A 131 -32.30 -4.91 5.00
CA GLY A 131 -33.35 -3.95 4.61
C GLY A 131 -34.42 -3.61 5.65
N LYS A 132 -34.49 -4.34 6.76
CA LYS A 132 -35.71 -4.44 7.56
C LYS A 132 -35.97 -3.26 8.50
N GLN A 133 -34.94 -2.55 8.93
CA GLN A 133 -35.10 -1.45 9.89
C GLN A 133 -35.26 -0.09 9.20
N ILE A 134 -34.36 0.23 8.26
CA ILE A 134 -34.33 1.54 7.60
C ILE A 134 -35.56 1.81 6.71
N PHE A 135 -36.09 0.78 6.04
CA PHE A 135 -37.25 0.92 5.14
C PHE A 135 -38.60 0.78 5.82
N ARG A 136 -38.66 0.68 7.15
CA ARG A 136 -39.94 0.42 7.83
C ARG A 136 -41.01 1.46 7.50
N TYR A 137 -40.57 2.71 7.36
CA TYR A 137 -41.43 3.88 7.17
C TYR A 137 -41.69 4.25 5.74
N ALA A 138 -40.85 3.79 4.82
CA ALA A 138 -40.96 4.09 3.40
C ALA A 138 -42.34 3.70 2.81
N VAL A 139 -43.01 2.72 3.42
CA VAL A 139 -44.30 2.19 2.94
C VAL A 139 -45.50 2.73 3.75
N GLN A 140 -45.27 3.33 4.92
CA GLN A 140 -46.36 3.80 5.78
C GLN A 140 -46.86 5.21 5.41
N ASP A 141 -45.99 6.06 4.86
CA ASP A 141 -46.34 7.38 4.36
C ASP A 141 -45.85 7.53 2.92
N ASN A 142 -46.78 7.54 1.96
CA ASN A 142 -46.47 7.69 0.52
C ASN A 142 -45.88 9.07 0.16
N ASN A 143 -45.85 10.03 1.10
CA ASN A 143 -45.20 11.33 0.88
C ASN A 143 -43.73 11.33 1.31
N LEU A 144 -43.26 10.26 1.97
CA LEU A 144 -41.87 10.17 2.42
C LEU A 144 -40.95 10.08 1.21
N LYS A 145 -40.07 11.07 1.05
CA LYS A 145 -39.16 11.17 -0.09
C LYS A 145 -37.79 10.59 0.22
N TYR A 146 -37.29 10.81 1.43
CA TYR A 146 -35.92 10.45 1.78
C TYR A 146 -35.81 9.66 3.08
N VAL A 147 -34.89 8.70 3.07
CA VAL A 147 -34.45 7.98 4.27
C VAL A 147 -32.96 8.21 4.46
N ILE A 148 -32.56 8.66 5.64
CA ILE A 148 -31.21 9.13 5.89
C ILE A 148 -30.62 8.39 7.09
N LEU A 149 -29.47 7.75 6.91
CA LEU A 149 -28.59 7.42 8.04
C LEU A 149 -27.68 8.62 8.27
N TYR A 150 -27.59 9.08 9.50
CA TYR A 150 -26.76 10.21 9.87
C TYR A 150 -25.78 9.85 10.99
N THR A 151 -24.58 10.40 10.91
CA THR A 151 -23.61 10.30 11.99
C THR A 151 -22.80 11.58 12.12
N SER A 152 -22.35 11.84 13.34
CA SER A 152 -21.38 12.90 13.62
C SER A 152 -20.43 12.50 14.75
N GLY A 153 -19.26 13.12 14.73
CA GLY A 153 -18.16 12.85 15.66
C GLY A 153 -17.21 14.02 15.73
N ILE A 154 -16.15 13.86 16.52
CA ILE A 154 -15.09 14.86 16.68
C ILE A 154 -13.79 14.24 16.21
N ILE A 155 -13.08 14.90 15.32
CA ILE A 155 -11.69 14.59 15.00
C ILE A 155 -10.86 15.85 15.28
N GLY A 156 -9.91 15.73 16.22
CA GLY A 156 -9.19 16.88 16.73
C GLY A 156 -10.13 17.90 17.37
N ASP A 157 -10.26 19.06 16.74
CA ASP A 157 -11.07 20.19 17.23
C ASP A 157 -12.32 20.45 16.38
N ASP A 158 -12.56 19.64 15.35
CA ASP A 158 -13.63 19.87 14.39
C ASP A 158 -14.72 18.80 14.48
N ILE A 159 -15.96 19.25 14.30
CA ILE A 159 -17.14 18.37 14.20
C ILE A 159 -17.18 17.88 12.77
N ILE A 160 -17.07 16.57 12.61
CA ILE A 160 -17.27 15.90 11.34
C ILE A 160 -18.62 15.22 11.33
N TYR A 161 -19.25 15.16 10.16
CA TYR A 161 -20.48 14.42 9.96
C TYR A 161 -20.41 13.61 8.66
N ASP A 162 -21.28 12.62 8.56
CA ASP A 162 -21.48 11.84 7.35
C ASP A 162 -22.93 11.41 7.24
N SER A 163 -23.41 11.22 6.02
CA SER A 163 -24.78 10.76 5.76
C SER A 163 -24.85 9.74 4.63
N ARG A 164 -25.84 8.86 4.71
CA ARG A 164 -26.22 7.93 3.64
C ARG A 164 -27.70 8.15 3.34
N ILE A 165 -27.97 8.70 2.18
CA ILE A 165 -29.30 9.15 1.77
C ILE A 165 -29.84 8.16 0.73
N ILE A 166 -31.08 7.74 0.93
CA ILE A 166 -31.86 6.99 -0.04
C ILE A 166 -32.97 7.91 -0.54
N ASP A 167 -33.00 8.12 -1.86
CA ASP A 167 -34.12 8.75 -2.53
C ASP A 167 -35.16 7.68 -2.90
N LEU A 168 -36.30 7.72 -2.21
CA LEU A 168 -37.39 6.78 -2.43
C LEU A 168 -38.14 7.06 -3.73
N GLU A 169 -38.08 8.28 -4.28
CA GLU A 169 -38.79 8.66 -5.49
C GLU A 169 -38.27 7.92 -6.74
N LYS A 170 -37.06 7.34 -6.66
CA LYS A 170 -36.43 6.53 -7.72
C LYS A 170 -37.07 5.15 -7.88
N TYR A 171 -37.74 4.64 -6.85
CA TYR A 171 -38.17 3.25 -6.80
C TYR A 171 -39.69 3.17 -6.83
N ASN A 172 -40.22 2.27 -7.66
CA ASN A 172 -41.63 1.92 -7.60
C ASN A 172 -41.79 0.69 -6.70
N TYR A 173 -42.51 0.84 -5.60
CA TYR A 173 -42.70 -0.23 -4.61
C TYR A 173 -44.06 -0.12 -3.95
N SER A 174 -44.62 -1.28 -3.59
CA SER A 174 -45.88 -1.38 -2.84
C SER A 174 -45.65 -1.83 -1.39
N ASN A 175 -44.50 -2.46 -1.11
CA ASN A 175 -44.16 -2.95 0.21
C ASN A 175 -42.65 -2.95 0.48
N ARG A 176 -42.26 -3.27 1.73
CA ARG A 176 -40.87 -3.17 2.21
C ARG A 176 -39.94 -4.18 1.56
N SER A 177 -40.43 -5.38 1.30
CA SER A 177 -39.64 -6.43 0.66
C SER A 177 -39.36 -6.05 -0.79
N GLU A 178 -40.37 -5.55 -1.49
CA GLU A 178 -40.24 -5.07 -2.87
C GLU A 178 -39.28 -3.88 -2.96
N LEU A 179 -39.42 -2.86 -2.10
CA LEU A 179 -38.48 -1.74 -2.04
C LEU A 179 -37.04 -2.23 -1.82
N PHE A 180 -36.85 -3.18 -0.91
CA PHE A 180 -35.53 -3.76 -0.70
C PHE A 180 -35.04 -4.48 -1.95
N GLU A 181 -35.87 -5.25 -2.66
CA GLU A 181 -35.46 -5.96 -3.87
C GLU A 181 -35.11 -5.03 -5.03
N VAL A 182 -35.85 -3.95 -5.23
CA VAL A 182 -35.62 -3.00 -6.34
C VAL A 182 -34.56 -1.93 -6.03
N TRP A 183 -34.24 -1.71 -4.76
CA TRP A 183 -33.17 -0.80 -4.37
C TRP A 183 -31.80 -1.38 -4.76
N ASP A 184 -31.03 -0.59 -5.52
CA ASP A 184 -29.69 -0.91 -6.03
C ASP A 184 -28.59 -1.02 -4.95
N LYS A 185 -28.95 -0.88 -3.67
CA LYS A 185 -28.05 -0.94 -2.49
C LYS A 185 -27.03 0.18 -2.43
N THR A 186 -27.21 1.24 -3.21
CA THR A 186 -26.37 2.42 -3.19
C THR A 186 -26.97 3.53 -2.34
N PHE A 187 -26.11 4.40 -1.83
CA PHE A 187 -26.48 5.55 -1.04
C PHE A 187 -25.87 6.79 -1.67
N GLU A 188 -26.59 7.90 -1.62
CA GLU A 188 -26.01 9.21 -1.89
C GLU A 188 -25.38 9.77 -0.62
N SER A 189 -24.23 10.41 -0.76
CA SER A 189 -23.46 10.94 0.37
C SER A 189 -23.69 12.44 0.58
N LYS A 190 -24.07 13.17 -0.47
CA LYS A 190 -24.26 14.62 -0.51
C LYS A 190 -25.58 14.98 -1.18
N GLY A 191 -26.16 16.10 -0.78
CA GLY A 191 -27.38 16.63 -1.39
C GLY A 191 -28.45 17.09 -0.40
N PHE A 192 -28.17 17.00 0.90
CA PHE A 192 -29.14 17.31 1.94
C PHE A 192 -28.60 18.31 2.98
N PHE A 193 -27.42 18.07 3.53
CA PHE A 193 -26.89 18.84 4.66
C PHE A 193 -25.94 19.98 4.26
N GLU A 194 -25.56 20.08 2.99
CA GLU A 194 -24.65 21.11 2.47
C GLU A 194 -25.24 22.52 2.62
N GLU A 195 -24.40 23.53 2.90
CA GLU A 195 -24.86 24.88 3.30
C GLU A 195 -25.66 25.61 2.21
N ASP A 196 -25.35 25.38 0.94
CA ASP A 196 -26.01 25.98 -0.23
C ASP A 196 -27.36 25.35 -0.56
N ILE A 197 -27.67 24.17 -0.03
CA ILE A 197 -28.91 23.44 -0.32
C ILE A 197 -30.03 23.97 0.57
N LEU A 198 -31.10 24.46 -0.04
CA LEU A 198 -32.25 25.02 0.68
C LEU A 198 -33.14 23.92 1.31
N PRO A 199 -33.78 24.18 2.46
CA PRO A 199 -34.75 23.25 3.04
C PRO A 199 -35.82 22.83 2.04
N TYR A 200 -36.13 21.53 2.00
CA TYR A 200 -37.12 20.91 1.11
C TYR A 200 -36.79 20.90 -0.40
N ASN A 201 -35.64 21.46 -0.82
CA ASN A 201 -35.18 21.46 -2.20
C ASN A 201 -33.87 20.65 -2.30
N ILE A 202 -33.99 19.33 -2.18
CA ILE A 202 -32.85 18.40 -2.20
C ILE A 202 -32.26 18.37 -3.61
N GLU A 203 -30.95 18.55 -3.70
CA GLU A 203 -30.22 18.54 -4.95
C GLU A 203 -28.95 17.71 -4.74
N PHE A 204 -28.93 16.50 -5.27
CA PHE A 204 -27.77 15.62 -5.15
C PHE A 204 -26.59 16.21 -5.93
N ARG A 205 -25.44 16.31 -5.25
CA ARG A 205 -24.22 16.92 -5.77
C ARG A 205 -23.16 15.85 -6.01
N GLY A 206 -22.37 16.04 -7.06
CA GLY A 206 -21.14 15.27 -7.24
C GLY A 206 -20.14 15.54 -6.11
N ILE A 207 -19.29 14.56 -5.86
CA ILE A 207 -18.15 14.66 -4.95
C ILE A 207 -17.10 15.57 -5.57
N ILE A 208 -16.58 16.51 -4.79
CA ILE A 208 -15.43 17.35 -5.17
C ILE A 208 -14.18 16.89 -4.40
N LYS A 209 -12.98 17.24 -4.89
CA LYS A 209 -11.72 16.71 -4.32
C LYS A 209 -11.55 16.92 -2.82
N LYS A 210 -11.96 18.07 -2.28
CA LYS A 210 -11.85 18.34 -0.83
C LYS A 210 -12.77 17.47 0.04
N ASP A 211 -13.79 16.83 -0.55
CA ASP A 211 -14.69 15.93 0.17
C ASP A 211 -14.07 14.54 0.42
N LEU A 212 -12.98 14.20 -0.28
CA LEU A 212 -12.37 12.87 -0.21
C LEU A 212 -11.82 12.59 1.19
N LYS A 213 -12.20 11.44 1.76
CA LYS A 213 -11.82 11.01 3.11
C LYS A 213 -10.70 9.97 3.03
N PRO A 214 -9.67 10.03 3.90
CA PRO A 214 -8.67 8.97 3.95
C PRO A 214 -9.32 7.63 4.32
N ILE A 215 -8.68 6.53 3.92
CA ILE A 215 -9.09 5.19 4.34
C ILE A 215 -8.69 4.98 5.80
N ASP A 216 -9.65 4.56 6.62
CA ASP A 216 -9.47 4.41 8.06
C ASP A 216 -9.30 2.95 8.50
N PHE A 217 -9.00 2.76 9.79
CA PHE A 217 -8.86 1.42 10.40
C PHE A 217 -10.10 0.54 10.21
N PHE A 218 -11.30 1.11 10.33
CA PHE A 218 -12.56 0.38 10.24
C PHE A 218 -12.93 0.02 8.79
N ASP A 219 -12.37 0.71 7.80
CA ASP A 219 -12.53 0.38 6.39
C ASP A 219 -11.76 -0.91 6.01
N THR A 220 -10.73 -1.27 6.76
CA THR A 220 -9.77 -2.32 6.38
C THR A 220 -9.74 -3.50 7.34
N ASN A 221 -10.01 -3.27 8.63
CA ASN A 221 -9.90 -4.29 9.67
C ASN A 221 -11.26 -4.70 10.28
N VAL A 222 -11.43 -6.00 10.50
CA VAL A 222 -12.60 -6.57 11.20
C VAL A 222 -12.30 -6.61 12.70
N THR A 223 -12.87 -5.69 13.47
CA THR A 223 -12.66 -5.60 14.93
C THR A 223 -13.58 -6.50 15.75
N ASP A 224 -14.64 -7.03 15.14
CA ASP A 224 -15.71 -7.77 15.81
C ASP A 224 -16.29 -8.81 14.84
N LYS A 225 -16.51 -10.04 15.30
CA LYS A 225 -17.09 -11.10 14.45
C LYS A 225 -18.50 -10.75 13.95
N SER A 226 -19.21 -9.83 14.62
CA SER A 226 -20.49 -9.30 14.16
C SER A 226 -20.38 -8.27 13.02
N LEU A 227 -19.18 -7.77 12.74
CA LEU A 227 -18.84 -6.81 11.65
C LEU A 227 -18.06 -7.46 10.50
N TYR A 228 -18.15 -8.77 10.33
CA TYR A 228 -17.51 -9.49 9.22
C TYR A 228 -17.89 -8.94 7.83
N THR A 229 -18.88 -8.05 7.70
CA THR A 229 -19.31 -7.42 6.45
C THR A 229 -18.84 -5.97 6.25
N GLY A 230 -18.14 -5.36 7.22
CA GLY A 230 -17.93 -3.90 7.23
C GLY A 230 -16.70 -3.33 6.53
N THR A 231 -15.70 -4.14 6.25
CA THR A 231 -14.49 -3.68 5.53
C THR A 231 -14.77 -3.57 4.04
N ILE A 232 -14.09 -2.65 3.35
CA ILE A 232 -14.13 -2.48 1.90
C ILE A 232 -13.90 -3.82 1.18
N TYR A 233 -12.95 -4.64 1.65
CA TYR A 233 -12.66 -5.94 1.05
C TYR A 233 -13.86 -6.91 1.08
N ASN A 234 -14.53 -6.98 2.23
CA ASN A 234 -15.70 -7.85 2.41
C ASN A 234 -16.90 -7.33 1.62
N GLN A 235 -17.09 -6.00 1.57
CA GLN A 235 -18.12 -5.36 0.73
C GLN A 235 -17.89 -5.65 -0.75
N PHE A 236 -16.66 -5.50 -1.23
CA PHE A 236 -16.27 -5.87 -2.59
C PHE A 236 -16.55 -7.35 -2.88
N SER A 237 -16.11 -8.25 -1.99
CA SER A 237 -16.38 -9.69 -2.11
C SER A 237 -17.88 -10.02 -2.12
N GLU A 238 -18.68 -9.29 -1.36
CA GLU A 238 -20.13 -9.43 -1.31
C GLU A 238 -20.80 -8.95 -2.61
N ILE A 239 -20.34 -7.84 -3.19
CA ILE A 239 -20.77 -7.37 -4.52
C ILE A 239 -20.53 -8.48 -5.55
N LEU A 240 -19.31 -9.02 -5.61
CA LEU A 240 -18.99 -10.10 -6.55
C LEU A 240 -19.91 -11.32 -6.39
N ARG A 241 -20.23 -11.70 -5.14
CA ARG A 241 -21.13 -12.82 -4.86
C ARG A 241 -22.58 -12.54 -5.27
N ARG A 242 -23.11 -11.34 -4.97
CA ARG A 242 -24.49 -10.96 -5.31
C ARG A 242 -24.71 -10.93 -6.82
N HIS A 243 -23.71 -10.48 -7.57
CA HIS A 243 -23.75 -10.39 -9.03
C HIS A 243 -23.26 -11.64 -9.75
N THR A 244 -22.97 -12.72 -9.02
CA THR A 244 -22.51 -14.01 -9.57
C THR A 244 -21.25 -13.86 -10.46
N VAL A 245 -20.30 -13.02 -10.03
CA VAL A 245 -19.01 -12.89 -10.70
C VAL A 245 -18.15 -14.11 -10.38
N SER A 246 -17.94 -14.95 -11.39
CA SER A 246 -17.23 -16.23 -11.26
C SER A 246 -15.70 -16.06 -11.24
N ASP A 247 -15.16 -15.24 -12.13
CA ASP A 247 -13.72 -14.99 -12.23
C ASP A 247 -13.28 -13.88 -11.28
N LYS A 248 -12.92 -14.30 -10.06
CA LYS A 248 -12.41 -13.39 -9.03
C LYS A 248 -11.08 -12.76 -9.42
N ASN A 249 -10.18 -13.48 -10.09
CA ASN A 249 -8.86 -12.94 -10.44
C ASN A 249 -9.01 -11.79 -11.44
N ASN A 250 -9.87 -11.97 -12.45
CA ASN A 250 -10.24 -10.90 -13.35
C ASN A 250 -10.85 -9.73 -12.58
N ALA A 251 -11.81 -9.96 -11.70
CA ALA A 251 -12.44 -8.90 -10.90
C ALA A 251 -11.42 -8.06 -10.10
N TYR A 252 -10.41 -8.69 -9.50
CA TYR A 252 -9.34 -7.97 -8.82
C TYR A 252 -8.44 -7.18 -9.77
N ASN A 253 -8.15 -7.69 -10.98
CA ASN A 253 -7.44 -6.91 -12.00
C ASN A 253 -8.24 -5.67 -12.44
N LYS A 254 -9.57 -5.80 -12.59
CA LYS A 254 -10.46 -4.66 -12.87
C LYS A 254 -10.49 -3.65 -11.73
N MET A 255 -10.36 -4.11 -10.49
CA MET A 255 -10.21 -3.25 -9.32
C MET A 255 -8.93 -2.39 -9.39
N PHE A 256 -7.79 -2.95 -9.84
CA PHE A 256 -6.57 -2.16 -10.06
C PHE A 256 -6.72 -1.14 -11.19
N ASN A 257 -7.48 -1.43 -12.24
CA ASN A 257 -7.81 -0.44 -13.28
C ASN A 257 -8.57 0.75 -12.67
N LEU A 258 -9.56 0.49 -11.81
CA LEU A 258 -10.31 1.55 -11.12
C LEU A 258 -9.42 2.37 -10.18
N PHE A 259 -8.46 1.75 -9.49
CA PHE A 259 -7.48 2.49 -8.69
C PHE A 259 -6.61 3.41 -9.52
N LEU A 260 -6.16 2.97 -10.70
CA LEU A 260 -5.43 3.83 -11.61
C LEU A 260 -6.29 5.04 -12.03
N CYS A 261 -7.54 4.83 -12.44
CA CYS A 261 -8.46 5.93 -12.79
C CYS A 261 -8.61 6.93 -11.64
N LYS A 262 -8.79 6.41 -10.42
CA LYS A 262 -8.96 7.23 -9.24
C LYS A 262 -7.71 8.02 -8.89
N ILE A 263 -6.52 7.44 -9.03
CA ILE A 263 -5.24 8.14 -8.83
C ILE A 263 -5.07 9.28 -9.83
N VAL A 264 -5.36 9.03 -11.12
CA VAL A 264 -5.34 10.05 -12.18
C VAL A 264 -6.27 11.22 -11.84
N ASP A 265 -7.52 10.91 -11.50
CA ASP A 265 -8.53 11.91 -11.17
C ASP A 265 -8.15 12.71 -9.90
N GLU A 266 -7.64 12.03 -8.86
CA GLU A 266 -7.13 12.68 -7.65
C GLU A 266 -5.93 13.59 -7.93
N ASP A 267 -5.09 13.30 -8.92
CA ASP A 267 -3.92 14.12 -9.26
C ASP A 267 -4.27 15.38 -10.06
N GLU A 268 -5.25 15.29 -10.95
CA GLU A 268 -5.59 16.39 -11.86
C GLU A 268 -6.52 17.42 -11.27
N LYS A 269 -7.49 16.98 -10.47
CA LYS A 269 -8.54 17.86 -9.95
C LYS A 269 -7.99 18.81 -8.90
N LYS A 270 -8.52 20.02 -8.85
CA LYS A 270 -8.31 20.97 -7.74
C LYS A 270 -9.31 20.73 -6.62
N GLU A 271 -9.04 21.28 -5.44
CA GLU A 271 -9.85 21.07 -4.21
C GLU A 271 -11.36 21.33 -4.37
N ASN A 272 -11.76 22.27 -5.23
CA ASN A 272 -13.16 22.61 -5.47
C ASN A 272 -13.70 22.10 -6.82
N GLU A 273 -12.93 21.28 -7.55
CA GLU A 273 -13.38 20.68 -8.81
C GLU A 273 -14.08 19.34 -8.54
N GLU A 274 -15.11 19.05 -9.33
CA GLU A 274 -15.87 17.80 -9.29
C GLU A 274 -15.02 16.64 -9.82
N MET A 275 -15.01 15.53 -9.07
CA MET A 275 -14.27 14.33 -9.41
C MET A 275 -14.88 13.64 -10.64
N ASP A 276 -14.08 13.08 -11.52
CA ASP A 276 -14.56 12.25 -12.62
C ASP A 276 -14.75 10.78 -12.19
N PHE A 277 -14.02 10.31 -11.19
CA PHE A 277 -14.19 9.00 -10.57
C PHE A 277 -15.33 9.01 -9.55
N GLN A 278 -16.56 8.99 -10.05
CA GLN A 278 -17.78 8.81 -9.26
C GLN A 278 -18.92 8.32 -10.14
N TRP A 279 -20.00 7.84 -9.51
CA TRP A 279 -21.25 7.56 -10.20
C TRP A 279 -22.32 8.55 -9.72
N LYS A 280 -22.69 9.52 -10.57
CA LYS A 280 -23.65 10.55 -10.16
C LYS A 280 -25.09 10.08 -10.32
N GLU A 281 -25.96 10.76 -9.59
CA GLU A 281 -27.39 10.55 -9.73
C GLU A 281 -27.86 10.87 -11.15
N GLY A 282 -28.66 9.96 -11.73
CA GLY A 282 -29.22 10.11 -13.06
C GLY A 282 -28.28 9.79 -14.22
N GLU A 283 -26.98 9.57 -13.97
CA GLU A 283 -26.04 9.14 -15.00
C GLU A 283 -26.30 7.70 -15.44
N ASN A 284 -26.21 7.47 -16.75
CA ASN A 284 -26.28 6.13 -17.32
C ASN A 284 -24.89 5.47 -17.37
N GLY A 285 -24.87 4.15 -17.52
CA GLY A 285 -23.63 3.38 -17.52
C GLY A 285 -22.69 3.71 -18.68
N GLU A 286 -23.20 4.08 -19.86
CA GLU A 286 -22.35 4.42 -21.01
C GLU A 286 -21.50 5.66 -20.72
N GLU A 287 -22.10 6.72 -20.18
CA GLU A 287 -21.40 7.96 -19.79
C GLU A 287 -20.30 7.71 -18.76
N VAL A 288 -20.62 6.96 -17.70
CA VAL A 288 -19.65 6.66 -16.63
C VAL A 288 -18.51 5.82 -17.17
N LEU A 289 -18.80 4.78 -17.95
CA LEU A 289 -17.76 3.89 -18.48
C LEU A 289 -16.88 4.58 -19.54
N LEU A 290 -17.41 5.51 -20.33
CA LEU A 290 -16.58 6.36 -21.20
C LEU A 290 -15.59 7.19 -20.38
N ARG A 291 -16.09 7.89 -19.34
CA ARG A 291 -15.26 8.71 -18.44
C ARG A 291 -14.18 7.88 -17.73
N LEU A 292 -14.52 6.69 -17.24
CA LEU A 292 -13.56 5.77 -16.62
C LEU A 292 -12.50 5.26 -17.62
N ASN A 293 -12.89 4.95 -18.86
CA ASN A 293 -11.94 4.55 -19.91
C ASN A 293 -11.01 5.69 -20.30
N ASP A 294 -11.49 6.93 -20.35
CA ASP A 294 -10.66 8.11 -20.62
C ASP A 294 -9.62 8.31 -19.50
N LEU A 295 -10.03 8.21 -18.23
CA LEU A 295 -9.12 8.24 -17.07
C LEU A 295 -8.10 7.09 -17.12
N TYR A 296 -8.53 5.89 -17.48
CA TYR A 296 -7.65 4.73 -17.60
C TYR A 296 -6.61 4.92 -18.70
N LYS A 297 -7.05 5.29 -19.90
CA LYS A 297 -6.17 5.60 -21.04
C LYS A 297 -5.10 6.59 -20.65
N LYS A 298 -5.51 7.65 -19.94
CA LYS A 298 -4.59 8.68 -19.46
C LYS A 298 -3.59 8.12 -18.45
N GLY A 299 -4.04 7.40 -17.43
CA GLY A 299 -3.16 6.81 -16.42
C GLY A 299 -2.15 5.81 -16.99
N ILE A 300 -2.56 4.98 -17.95
CA ILE A 300 -1.66 4.02 -18.61
C ILE A 300 -0.58 4.74 -19.42
N LYS A 301 -0.94 5.82 -20.11
CA LYS A 301 0.01 6.63 -20.86
C LYS A 301 0.96 7.39 -19.93
N GLU A 302 0.44 8.09 -18.93
CA GLU A 302 1.25 8.97 -18.08
C GLU A 302 2.15 8.20 -17.11
N TYR A 303 1.67 7.09 -16.55
CA TYR A 303 2.37 6.38 -15.47
C TYR A 303 3.11 5.12 -15.92
N LEU A 304 2.74 4.52 -17.04
CA LEU A 304 3.40 3.33 -17.58
C LEU A 304 4.03 3.56 -18.96
N ASP A 305 3.83 4.73 -19.58
CA ASP A 305 4.30 5.06 -20.94
C ASP A 305 3.84 4.04 -22.00
N ILE A 306 2.62 3.52 -21.82
CA ILE A 306 2.00 2.57 -22.75
C ILE A 306 0.90 3.30 -23.52
N SER A 307 1.02 3.29 -24.85
CA SER A 307 -0.04 3.79 -25.72
C SER A 307 -1.05 2.68 -26.01
N ILE A 308 -2.26 2.80 -25.48
CA ILE A 308 -3.36 1.88 -25.79
C ILE A 308 -4.11 2.34 -27.04
N THR A 309 -4.55 1.39 -27.86
CA THR A 309 -5.42 1.63 -29.02
C THR A 309 -6.87 1.81 -28.59
N ASP A 310 -7.12 2.89 -27.87
CA ASP A 310 -8.44 3.38 -27.49
C ASP A 310 -8.51 4.87 -27.87
N TYR A 311 -9.69 5.36 -28.24
CA TYR A 311 -9.88 6.75 -28.67
C TYR A 311 -11.04 7.35 -27.89
N THR A 312 -10.88 8.60 -27.48
CA THR A 312 -11.94 9.41 -26.90
C THR A 312 -12.79 10.00 -28.01
N GLU A 313 -14.03 10.39 -27.69
CA GLU A 313 -14.89 11.07 -28.67
C GLU A 313 -14.23 12.34 -29.20
N LYS A 314 -13.59 13.10 -28.31
CA LYS A 314 -12.88 14.32 -28.65
C LYS A 314 -11.75 14.09 -29.65
N GLU A 315 -10.95 13.03 -29.48
CA GLU A 315 -9.89 12.69 -30.44
C GLU A 315 -10.45 12.35 -31.82
N ILE A 316 -11.59 11.66 -31.87
CA ILE A 316 -12.25 11.36 -33.16
C ILE A 316 -12.77 12.65 -33.79
N GLU A 317 -13.45 13.51 -33.02
CA GLU A 317 -13.96 14.81 -33.47
C GLU A 317 -12.84 15.71 -34.00
N GLU A 318 -11.68 15.71 -33.34
CA GLU A 318 -10.48 16.44 -33.78
C GLU A 318 -9.97 15.91 -35.14
N VAL A 319 -9.98 14.60 -35.35
CA VAL A 319 -9.55 13.97 -36.61
C VAL A 319 -10.54 14.25 -37.74
N ILE A 320 -11.85 14.15 -37.49
CA ILE A 320 -12.89 14.40 -38.52
C ILE A 320 -13.22 15.88 -38.67
N GLN A 321 -12.71 16.75 -37.80
CA GLN A 321 -12.94 18.19 -37.74
C GLN A 321 -14.42 18.59 -37.68
N ARG A 322 -15.26 17.73 -37.07
CA ARG A 322 -16.70 17.94 -36.88
C ARG A 322 -17.19 17.08 -35.72
N ASN A 323 -18.36 17.40 -35.19
CA ASN A 323 -18.99 16.57 -34.16
C ASN A 323 -19.42 15.22 -34.73
N ILE A 324 -19.38 14.17 -33.90
CA ILE A 324 -19.82 12.84 -34.31
C ILE A 324 -21.35 12.84 -34.47
N GLU A 325 -21.82 12.39 -35.63
CA GLU A 325 -23.27 12.21 -35.89
C GLU A 325 -23.87 11.19 -34.91
N PRO A 326 -25.13 11.36 -34.43
CA PRO A 326 -25.70 10.51 -33.37
C PRO A 326 -25.65 9.00 -33.67
N GLU A 327 -25.92 8.60 -34.91
CA GLU A 327 -25.83 7.20 -35.35
C GLU A 327 -24.40 6.66 -35.29
N LEU A 328 -23.42 7.48 -35.68
CA LEU A 328 -22.01 7.11 -35.63
C LEU A 328 -21.50 7.07 -34.18
N ARG A 329 -21.96 8.00 -33.33
CA ARG A 329 -21.67 8.01 -31.89
C ARG A 329 -22.18 6.73 -31.24
N LYS A 330 -23.40 6.33 -31.56
CA LYS A 330 -23.98 5.07 -31.06
C LYS A 330 -23.12 3.87 -31.45
N LEU A 331 -22.78 3.73 -32.74
CA LEU A 331 -21.95 2.62 -33.22
C LEU A 331 -20.57 2.61 -32.54
N PHE A 332 -19.98 3.79 -32.36
CA PHE A 332 -18.70 3.96 -31.69
C PHE A 332 -18.75 3.54 -30.22
N VAL A 333 -19.77 3.99 -29.47
CA VAL A 333 -19.97 3.59 -28.06
C VAL A 333 -20.18 2.09 -27.94
N GLU A 334 -21.00 1.49 -28.82
CA GLU A 334 -21.20 0.04 -28.84
C GLU A 334 -19.88 -0.71 -29.10
N LEU A 335 -19.06 -0.26 -30.06
CA LEU A 335 -17.77 -0.89 -30.34
C LEU A 335 -16.75 -0.72 -29.19
N ARG A 336 -16.73 0.44 -28.55
CA ARG A 336 -15.79 0.76 -27.46
C ARG A 336 -16.15 0.05 -26.16
N LEU A 337 -17.44 0.02 -25.81
CA LEU A 337 -17.88 -0.45 -24.50
C LEU A 337 -18.44 -1.88 -24.52
N TYR A 338 -19.07 -2.32 -25.60
CA TYR A 338 -19.75 -3.63 -25.63
C TYR A 338 -18.84 -4.75 -26.13
N LYS A 339 -17.58 -4.44 -26.48
CA LYS A 339 -16.58 -5.41 -26.89
C LYS A 339 -15.30 -5.24 -26.06
N ASN A 340 -15.15 -6.12 -25.06
CA ASN A 340 -13.93 -6.27 -24.25
C ASN A 340 -13.47 -4.98 -23.55
N ASN A 341 -14.26 -4.51 -22.58
CA ASN A 341 -13.98 -3.31 -21.80
C ASN A 341 -12.94 -3.60 -20.70
N GLU A 342 -12.07 -2.62 -20.44
CA GLU A 342 -11.11 -2.60 -19.33
C GLU A 342 -11.77 -2.70 -17.95
N PHE A 343 -13.09 -2.53 -17.86
CA PHE A 343 -13.91 -2.68 -16.65
C PHE A 343 -14.94 -3.81 -16.72
N SER A 344 -14.78 -4.78 -17.61
CA SER A 344 -15.63 -5.98 -17.65
C SER A 344 -15.36 -6.92 -16.47
N PHE A 345 -16.12 -6.74 -15.38
CA PHE A 345 -16.23 -7.70 -14.27
C PHE A 345 -17.01 -8.94 -14.69
N LYS A 346 -18.02 -8.75 -15.55
CA LYS A 346 -18.73 -9.81 -16.29
C LYS A 346 -18.33 -9.74 -17.76
N GLU A 347 -18.44 -10.86 -18.47
CA GLU A 347 -18.26 -10.86 -19.92
C GLU A 347 -19.32 -9.96 -20.58
N VAL A 348 -18.88 -9.02 -21.40
CA VAL A 348 -19.73 -8.06 -22.12
C VAL A 348 -19.62 -8.33 -23.61
N PHE A 349 -20.76 -8.57 -24.26
CA PHE A 349 -20.85 -8.80 -25.71
C PHE A 349 -22.13 -8.23 -26.34
N ASN A 350 -23.03 -7.66 -25.52
CA ASN A 350 -24.25 -7.00 -25.97
C ASN A 350 -24.73 -6.01 -24.88
N LYS A 351 -25.79 -5.26 -25.18
CA LYS A 351 -26.34 -4.26 -24.24
C LYS A 351 -26.82 -4.87 -22.91
N GLN A 352 -27.47 -6.03 -22.94
CA GLN A 352 -27.95 -6.68 -21.71
C GLN A 352 -26.79 -7.02 -20.76
N THR A 353 -25.75 -7.67 -21.27
CA THR A 353 -24.57 -8.03 -20.46
C THR A 353 -23.75 -6.81 -20.04
N PHE A 354 -23.77 -5.74 -20.85
CA PHE A 354 -23.23 -4.44 -20.48
C PHE A 354 -23.97 -3.82 -19.29
N ASP A 355 -25.30 -3.80 -19.31
CA ASP A 355 -26.12 -3.27 -18.22
C ASP A 355 -25.89 -4.07 -16.93
N GLU A 356 -25.85 -5.40 -17.00
CA GLU A 356 -25.50 -6.25 -15.86
C GLU A 356 -24.10 -5.99 -15.30
N ASN A 357 -23.13 -5.65 -16.16
CA ASN A 357 -21.78 -5.28 -15.74
C ASN A 357 -21.75 -3.87 -15.11
N CYS A 358 -22.57 -2.95 -15.61
CA CYS A 358 -22.71 -1.59 -15.07
C CYS A 358 -23.20 -1.61 -13.62
N GLU A 359 -24.14 -2.49 -13.26
CA GLU A 359 -24.58 -2.65 -11.87
C GLU A 359 -23.42 -3.01 -10.94
N VAL A 360 -22.51 -3.90 -11.37
CA VAL A 360 -21.30 -4.25 -10.61
C VAL A 360 -20.38 -3.03 -10.47
N ILE A 361 -20.08 -2.35 -11.59
CA ILE A 361 -19.18 -1.18 -11.58
C ILE A 361 -19.75 -0.08 -10.70
N LYS A 362 -21.05 0.20 -10.78
CA LYS A 362 -21.72 1.23 -9.96
C LYS A 362 -21.48 1.01 -8.48
N GLU A 363 -21.73 -0.21 -8.01
CA GLU A 363 -21.52 -0.54 -6.60
C GLU A 363 -20.04 -0.45 -6.21
N VAL A 364 -19.11 -0.91 -7.07
CA VAL A 364 -17.67 -0.82 -6.80
C VAL A 364 -17.19 0.64 -6.78
N VAL A 365 -17.58 1.48 -7.75
CA VAL A 365 -17.24 2.91 -7.79
C VAL A 365 -17.79 3.62 -6.54
N LYS A 366 -19.03 3.34 -6.15
CA LYS A 366 -19.65 3.88 -4.92
C LYS A 366 -18.88 3.51 -3.64
N LEU A 367 -18.16 2.39 -3.61
CA LEU A 367 -17.29 2.04 -2.47
C LEU A 367 -16.07 2.96 -2.33
N PHE A 368 -15.57 3.53 -3.43
CA PHE A 368 -14.30 4.25 -3.47
C PHE A 368 -14.43 5.73 -3.85
N GLU A 369 -15.55 6.19 -4.42
CA GLU A 369 -15.71 7.56 -4.90
C GLU A 369 -15.42 8.62 -3.82
N ASN A 370 -15.80 8.37 -2.57
CA ASN A 370 -15.57 9.28 -1.44
C ASN A 370 -14.26 9.03 -0.68
N LYS A 371 -13.47 8.04 -1.08
CA LYS A 371 -12.20 7.69 -0.44
C LYS A 371 -11.04 8.40 -1.12
N LYS A 372 -9.97 8.66 -0.39
CA LYS A 372 -8.70 9.15 -0.95
C LYS A 372 -7.75 7.97 -1.05
N ILE A 373 -7.31 7.64 -2.26
CA ILE A 373 -6.34 6.56 -2.49
C ILE A 373 -4.91 7.09 -2.40
N LYS A 374 -4.63 8.27 -2.95
CA LYS A 374 -3.29 8.85 -2.88
C LYS A 374 -3.12 9.61 -1.57
N SER A 375 -2.19 9.21 -0.72
CA SER A 375 -1.91 9.93 0.53
C SER A 375 -0.47 10.41 0.61
N ILE A 376 -0.26 11.45 1.43
CA ILE A 376 1.06 11.92 1.78
C ILE A 376 1.58 10.96 2.85
N GLY A 377 2.52 10.09 2.49
CA GLY A 377 3.06 9.06 3.39
C GLY A 377 2.30 7.73 3.36
N LYS A 378 2.89 6.71 3.99
CA LYS A 378 2.33 5.35 4.05
C LYS A 378 1.06 5.31 4.89
N GLN A 379 -0.10 5.10 4.24
CA GLN A 379 -1.30 4.66 4.94
C GLN A 379 -1.23 3.15 5.15
N GLN A 380 -0.80 2.71 6.33
CA GLN A 380 -0.68 1.29 6.68
C GLN A 380 -1.95 0.50 6.30
N PHE A 381 -3.14 1.05 6.58
CA PHE A 381 -4.41 0.42 6.26
C PHE A 381 -4.63 0.20 4.76
N LEU A 382 -4.31 1.20 3.94
CA LEU A 382 -4.46 1.08 2.49
C LEU A 382 -3.41 0.14 1.89
N GLY A 383 -2.18 0.15 2.41
CA GLY A 383 -1.14 -0.82 2.07
C GLY A 383 -1.57 -2.25 2.37
N ASP A 384 -2.01 -2.53 3.61
CA ASP A 384 -2.49 -3.85 4.03
C ASP A 384 -3.68 -4.33 3.19
N PHE A 385 -4.59 -3.41 2.86
CA PHE A 385 -5.71 -3.69 1.96
C PHE A 385 -5.24 -4.06 0.56
N PHE A 386 -4.30 -3.31 0.00
CA PHE A 386 -3.72 -3.57 -1.32
C PHE A 386 -3.02 -4.93 -1.35
N GLU A 387 -2.19 -5.23 -0.36
CA GLU A 387 -1.52 -6.53 -0.20
C GLU A 387 -2.50 -7.69 -0.14
N LYS A 388 -3.62 -7.52 0.57
CA LYS A 388 -4.66 -8.53 0.60
C LYS A 388 -5.29 -8.76 -0.77
N LEU A 389 -5.57 -7.69 -1.53
CA LEU A 389 -6.09 -7.81 -2.90
C LEU A 389 -5.09 -8.50 -3.83
N LEU A 390 -3.80 -8.16 -3.72
CA LEU A 390 -2.74 -8.77 -4.54
C LEU A 390 -2.69 -10.28 -4.39
N ASN A 391 -2.64 -10.75 -3.15
CA ASN A 391 -2.55 -12.17 -2.82
C ASN A 391 -3.74 -12.99 -3.36
N LEU A 392 -4.89 -12.34 -3.58
CA LEU A 392 -6.11 -12.99 -4.06
C LEU A 392 -6.35 -12.82 -5.56
N GLY A 393 -5.85 -11.74 -6.14
CA GLY A 393 -6.13 -11.33 -7.51
C GLY A 393 -5.11 -11.78 -8.53
N ILE A 394 -3.84 -11.90 -8.13
CA ILE A 394 -2.75 -12.18 -9.05
C ILE A 394 -2.22 -13.58 -8.80
N LYS A 395 -2.44 -14.46 -9.79
CA LYS A 395 -1.82 -15.79 -9.81
C LYS A 395 -0.39 -15.67 -10.30
N GLN A 396 0.52 -16.34 -9.61
CA GLN A 396 1.90 -16.51 -10.04
C GLN A 396 1.99 -17.53 -11.18
N GLU A 397 2.78 -17.21 -12.21
CA GLU A 397 3.15 -18.15 -13.27
C GLU A 397 4.41 -18.95 -12.87
N ALA A 398 4.73 -20.01 -13.61
CA ALA A 398 5.87 -20.88 -13.27
C ALA A 398 7.20 -20.10 -13.24
N GLY A 399 7.92 -20.19 -12.12
CA GLY A 399 9.19 -19.49 -11.92
C GLY A 399 9.06 -18.04 -11.42
N GLN A 400 7.85 -17.51 -11.25
CA GLN A 400 7.60 -16.20 -10.66
C GLN A 400 7.08 -16.36 -9.23
N PHE A 401 7.76 -15.76 -8.24
CA PHE A 401 7.35 -15.86 -6.83
C PHE A 401 7.31 -14.47 -6.20
N PHE A 402 6.21 -14.15 -5.51
CA PHE A 402 6.14 -12.94 -4.71
C PHE A 402 7.09 -13.06 -3.52
N THR A 403 7.95 -12.06 -3.36
CA THR A 403 8.83 -11.93 -2.21
C THR A 403 8.04 -11.39 -1.02
N PRO A 404 7.92 -12.11 0.10
CA PRO A 404 7.19 -11.63 1.27
C PRO A 404 7.70 -10.28 1.78
N VAL A 405 6.77 -9.39 2.16
CA VAL A 405 7.12 -8.07 2.72
C VAL A 405 8.09 -8.14 3.91
N PRO A 406 7.97 -9.08 4.87
CA PRO A 406 8.97 -9.22 5.94
C PRO A 406 10.38 -9.53 5.43
N LEU A 407 10.48 -10.29 4.34
CA LEU A 407 11.75 -10.65 3.72
C LEU A 407 12.36 -9.47 2.95
N THR A 408 11.54 -8.71 2.22
CA THR A 408 12.01 -7.48 1.54
C THR A 408 12.43 -6.40 2.54
N ASP A 409 11.68 -6.20 3.64
CA ASP A 409 12.06 -5.26 4.73
C ASP A 409 13.41 -5.65 5.33
N PHE A 410 13.64 -6.94 5.61
CA PHE A 410 14.93 -7.43 6.09
C PHE A 410 16.07 -7.16 5.10
N ILE A 411 15.89 -7.47 3.82
CA ILE A 411 16.92 -7.30 2.80
C ILE A 411 17.28 -5.81 2.65
N VAL A 412 16.27 -4.94 2.52
CA VAL A 412 16.46 -3.50 2.31
C VAL A 412 17.17 -2.87 3.50
N LYS A 413 16.75 -3.18 4.74
CA LYS A 413 17.41 -2.65 5.95
C LYS A 413 18.80 -3.21 6.21
N SER A 414 19.14 -4.37 5.62
CA SER A 414 20.49 -4.93 5.68
C SER A 414 21.48 -4.22 4.75
N ILE A 415 20.99 -3.36 3.84
CA ILE A 415 21.82 -2.55 2.94
C ILE A 415 22.17 -1.22 3.66
N PRO A 416 23.42 -0.75 3.57
CA PRO A 416 23.88 0.48 4.23
C PRO A 416 23.42 1.76 3.50
N ILE A 417 22.11 1.93 3.32
CA ILE A 417 21.51 3.08 2.60
C ILE A 417 21.89 4.40 3.29
N LYS A 418 21.80 4.44 4.63
CA LYS A 418 22.14 5.63 5.42
C LYS A 418 23.58 6.06 5.19
N GLU A 419 24.50 5.12 5.25
CA GLU A 419 25.93 5.38 5.09
C GLU A 419 26.25 5.82 3.65
N ILE A 420 25.59 5.26 2.63
CA ILE A 420 25.73 5.74 1.25
C ILE A 420 25.28 7.21 1.12
N ILE A 421 24.17 7.58 1.76
CA ILE A 421 23.66 8.96 1.76
C ILE A 421 24.67 9.89 2.47
N GLU A 422 25.14 9.50 3.65
CA GLU A 422 26.13 10.25 4.44
C GLU A 422 27.44 10.46 3.66
N ASP A 423 27.97 9.41 3.03
CA ASP A 423 29.19 9.48 2.24
C ASP A 423 29.05 10.45 1.05
N LYS A 424 27.92 10.38 0.32
CA LYS A 424 27.65 11.30 -0.78
C LYS A 424 27.45 12.75 -0.30
N LEU A 425 26.83 12.94 0.86
CA LEU A 425 26.70 14.26 1.49
C LEU A 425 28.07 14.85 1.84
N LEU A 426 28.94 14.04 2.46
CA LEU A 426 30.33 14.42 2.80
C LEU A 426 31.14 14.73 1.55
N ALA A 427 30.94 13.97 0.46
CA ALA A 427 31.53 14.22 -0.85
C ALA A 427 30.96 15.47 -1.57
N ARG A 428 29.96 16.14 -0.97
CA ARG A 428 29.26 17.32 -1.51
C ARG A 428 28.57 17.06 -2.84
N GLU A 429 28.13 15.82 -3.08
CA GLU A 429 27.29 15.52 -4.22
C GLU A 429 25.94 16.21 -4.06
N THR A 430 25.41 16.77 -5.16
CA THR A 430 24.05 17.31 -5.18
C THR A 430 23.02 16.18 -5.21
N ASN A 431 23.36 15.07 -5.87
CA ASN A 431 22.55 13.86 -5.98
C ASN A 431 22.98 12.83 -4.95
N TYR A 432 22.75 13.14 -3.68
CA TYR A 432 23.24 12.35 -2.55
C TYR A 432 22.35 11.16 -2.17
N LEU A 433 21.19 10.99 -2.82
CA LEU A 433 20.41 9.75 -2.69
C LEU A 433 21.02 8.64 -3.59
N PRO A 434 20.91 7.36 -3.18
CA PRO A 434 21.36 6.25 -4.01
C PRO A 434 20.42 6.03 -5.20
N TYR A 435 20.98 5.78 -6.39
CA TYR A 435 20.24 5.20 -7.51
C TYR A 435 20.04 3.70 -7.24
N ILE A 436 18.78 3.28 -7.14
CA ILE A 436 18.37 1.92 -6.76
C ILE A 436 17.52 1.32 -7.89
N ILE A 437 17.77 0.05 -8.21
CA ILE A 437 16.98 -0.70 -9.18
C ILE A 437 16.58 -2.08 -8.70
N ASP A 438 15.33 -2.45 -9.00
CA ASP A 438 14.87 -3.83 -9.06
C ASP A 438 14.54 -4.21 -10.50
N TYR A 439 15.37 -5.07 -11.10
CA TYR A 439 15.22 -5.47 -12.51
C TYR A 439 14.18 -6.58 -12.75
N ALA A 440 13.49 -7.04 -11.68
CA ALA A 440 12.45 -8.06 -11.72
C ALA A 440 11.43 -7.78 -10.60
N CYS A 441 10.82 -6.59 -10.65
CA CYS A 441 10.16 -6.01 -9.48
C CYS A 441 8.81 -6.63 -9.12
N GLY A 442 8.19 -7.43 -10.00
CA GLY A 442 6.92 -8.10 -9.73
C GLY A 442 5.84 -7.12 -9.28
N ALA A 443 5.23 -7.38 -8.12
CA ALA A 443 4.22 -6.51 -7.52
C ALA A 443 4.79 -5.26 -6.81
N GLY A 444 6.12 -5.07 -6.77
CA GLY A 444 6.76 -3.87 -6.25
C GLY A 444 7.18 -3.88 -4.78
N HIS A 445 7.19 -5.04 -4.10
CA HIS A 445 7.50 -5.12 -2.65
C HIS A 445 8.87 -4.54 -2.27
N PHE A 446 9.91 -4.79 -3.08
CA PHE A 446 11.21 -4.16 -2.87
C PHE A 446 11.15 -2.65 -3.04
N LEU A 447 10.48 -2.16 -4.10
CA LEU A 447 10.34 -0.72 -4.36
C LEU A 447 9.66 -0.01 -3.19
N THR A 448 8.57 -0.58 -2.67
CA THR A 448 7.82 0.02 -1.55
C THR A 448 8.62 0.03 -0.24
N GLU A 449 9.41 -1.01 0.04
CA GLU A 449 10.24 -1.03 1.25
C GLU A 449 11.49 -0.15 1.09
N ILE A 450 12.07 -0.05 -0.11
CA ILE A 450 13.13 0.93 -0.41
C ILE A 450 12.64 2.36 -0.18
N MET A 451 11.46 2.70 -0.69
CA MET A 451 10.91 4.04 -0.51
C MET A 451 10.80 4.41 0.97
N LYS A 452 10.24 3.50 1.79
CA LYS A 452 10.10 3.69 3.23
C LYS A 452 11.44 3.92 3.91
N GLU A 453 12.44 3.12 3.56
CA GLU A 453 13.76 3.18 4.21
C GLU A 453 14.55 4.44 3.79
N VAL A 454 14.57 4.78 2.50
CA VAL A 454 15.22 6.01 2.01
C VAL A 454 14.53 7.25 2.55
N ASP A 455 13.20 7.27 2.61
CA ASP A 455 12.42 8.40 3.12
C ASP A 455 12.68 8.62 4.61
N LYS A 456 12.74 7.54 5.42
CA LYS A 456 13.17 7.61 6.83
C LYS A 456 14.49 8.37 6.97
N TYR A 457 15.52 7.97 6.22
CA TYR A 457 16.83 8.63 6.31
C TYR A 457 16.84 10.04 5.73
N LEU A 458 16.04 10.33 4.70
CA LEU A 458 15.86 11.68 4.18
C LEU A 458 15.32 12.61 5.26
N TYR A 459 14.37 12.17 6.11
CA TYR A 459 13.87 12.97 7.23
C TYR A 459 14.87 13.13 8.39
N GLU A 460 15.88 12.26 8.51
CA GLU A 460 16.94 12.34 9.52
C GLU A 460 18.05 13.34 9.17
N ILE A 461 18.15 13.79 7.91
CA ILE A 461 19.20 14.73 7.47
C ILE A 461 19.05 16.08 8.19
N ASP A 462 20.12 16.53 8.83
CA ASP A 462 20.24 17.86 9.41
C ASP A 462 20.38 18.91 8.29
N GLU A 463 19.34 19.74 8.13
CA GLU A 463 19.30 20.82 7.14
C GLU A 463 20.44 21.82 7.34
N GLU A 464 20.95 22.02 8.57
CA GLU A 464 22.06 22.95 8.84
C GLU A 464 23.42 22.39 8.41
N ALA A 465 23.54 21.07 8.30
CA ALA A 465 24.78 20.37 7.96
C ALA A 465 25.05 20.24 6.46
N ILE A 466 24.06 20.57 5.61
CA ILE A 466 24.15 20.42 4.15
C ILE A 466 24.35 21.76 3.42
N THR A 467 24.97 21.71 2.23
CA THR A 467 25.22 22.91 1.41
C THR A 467 23.94 23.48 0.79
N GLU A 468 23.94 24.76 0.40
CA GLU A 468 22.76 25.39 -0.23
C GLU A 468 22.25 24.65 -1.47
N LYS A 469 23.15 24.12 -2.33
CA LYS A 469 22.74 23.31 -3.48
C LYS A 469 22.10 21.98 -3.07
N GLN A 470 22.57 21.37 -1.98
CA GLN A 470 21.96 20.15 -1.44
C GLN A 470 20.60 20.46 -0.81
N LYS A 471 20.43 21.62 -0.17
CA LYS A 471 19.14 22.07 0.39
C LYS A 471 18.06 22.24 -0.67
N GLU A 472 18.40 22.78 -1.85
CA GLU A 472 17.43 22.91 -2.96
C GLU A 472 16.84 21.54 -3.34
N ASN A 473 17.69 20.53 -3.47
CA ASN A 473 17.28 19.15 -3.75
C ASN A 473 16.52 18.54 -2.56
N TYR A 474 17.01 18.71 -1.34
CA TYR A 474 16.36 18.25 -0.10
C TYR A 474 14.91 18.71 -0.01
N ILE A 475 14.65 20.01 -0.19
CA ILE A 475 13.31 20.60 -0.12
C ILE A 475 12.41 20.03 -1.22
N SER A 476 12.96 19.80 -2.42
CA SER A 476 12.23 19.19 -3.53
C SER A 476 11.84 17.73 -3.21
N TRP A 477 12.79 16.95 -2.68
CA TRP A 477 12.65 15.52 -2.44
C TRP A 477 11.82 15.16 -1.20
N LYS A 478 11.94 15.95 -0.12
CA LYS A 478 11.19 15.76 1.14
C LYS A 478 9.67 15.80 0.94
N ASN A 479 9.21 16.48 -0.12
CA ASN A 479 7.79 16.56 -0.42
C ASN A 479 7.34 15.40 -1.32
N ASN A 480 6.49 14.52 -0.78
CA ASN A 480 5.72 13.50 -1.52
C ASN A 480 6.59 12.52 -2.33
N TYR A 481 7.69 12.02 -1.76
CA TYR A 481 8.56 11.00 -2.39
C TYR A 481 9.06 11.36 -3.81
N ARG A 482 9.12 12.65 -4.16
CA ARG A 482 9.48 13.11 -5.51
C ARG A 482 10.85 12.63 -5.98
N TRP A 483 11.74 12.30 -5.04
CA TRP A 483 13.03 11.70 -5.35
C TRP A 483 12.92 10.37 -6.11
N ALA A 484 11.84 9.59 -5.91
CA ALA A 484 11.68 8.29 -6.54
C ALA A 484 11.65 8.36 -8.07
N ASP A 485 11.18 9.48 -8.64
CA ASP A 485 11.21 9.75 -10.10
C ASP A 485 12.62 9.77 -10.68
N GLU A 486 13.61 10.14 -9.87
CA GLU A 486 14.99 10.22 -10.33
C GLU A 486 15.79 8.97 -9.95
N PHE A 487 15.62 8.48 -8.71
CA PHE A 487 16.53 7.51 -8.11
C PHE A 487 16.02 6.08 -8.05
N LEU A 488 14.72 5.83 -8.20
CA LEU A 488 14.13 4.49 -8.01
C LEU A 488 13.61 3.90 -9.32
N TYR A 489 14.08 2.71 -9.66
CA TYR A 489 13.75 2.01 -10.90
C TYR A 489 13.23 0.59 -10.63
N GLY A 490 12.21 0.19 -11.38
CA GLY A 490 11.66 -1.16 -11.39
C GLY A 490 11.47 -1.63 -12.83
N ILE A 491 11.81 -2.89 -13.15
CA ILE A 491 11.49 -3.51 -14.43
C ILE A 491 10.62 -4.73 -14.21
N GLU A 492 9.53 -4.83 -14.96
CA GLU A 492 8.63 -5.99 -14.95
C GLU A 492 8.11 -6.29 -16.36
N LYS A 493 8.13 -7.57 -16.75
CA LYS A 493 7.76 -8.03 -18.09
C LYS A 493 6.24 -8.18 -18.25
N ASP A 494 5.54 -8.63 -17.20
CA ASP A 494 4.08 -8.72 -17.20
C ASP A 494 3.46 -7.34 -16.94
N TYR A 495 2.72 -6.83 -17.93
CA TYR A 495 2.01 -5.54 -17.85
C TYR A 495 1.09 -5.41 -16.63
N ARG A 496 0.42 -6.49 -16.22
CA ARG A 496 -0.46 -6.48 -15.03
C ARG A 496 0.36 -6.24 -13.77
N LEU A 497 1.49 -6.94 -13.63
CA LEU A 497 2.39 -6.77 -12.49
C LEU A 497 3.06 -5.40 -12.49
N ALA A 498 3.52 -4.90 -13.65
CA ALA A 498 4.08 -3.57 -13.77
C ALA A 498 3.07 -2.47 -13.34
N LYS A 499 1.82 -2.57 -13.82
CA LYS A 499 0.73 -1.69 -13.40
C LYS A 499 0.46 -1.79 -11.90
N THR A 500 0.37 -3.01 -11.39
CA THR A 500 0.20 -3.27 -9.97
C THR A 500 1.31 -2.65 -9.13
N SER A 501 2.57 -2.82 -9.53
CA SER A 501 3.74 -2.24 -8.86
C SER A 501 3.68 -0.72 -8.84
N LYS A 502 3.29 -0.10 -9.97
CA LYS A 502 3.10 1.35 -10.05
C LYS A 502 2.01 1.83 -9.09
N ILE A 503 0.87 1.14 -9.02
CA ILE A 503 -0.21 1.44 -8.06
C ILE A 503 0.26 1.21 -6.61
N ALA A 504 1.07 0.17 -6.34
CA ALA A 504 1.64 -0.09 -5.02
C ALA A 504 2.51 1.08 -4.55
N CYS A 505 3.32 1.64 -5.46
CA CYS A 505 4.11 2.84 -5.19
C CYS A 505 3.18 4.02 -4.84
N PHE A 506 2.11 4.24 -5.63
CA PHE A 506 1.10 5.28 -5.34
C PHE A 506 0.45 5.16 -3.95
N VAL A 507 0.09 3.94 -3.57
CA VAL A 507 -0.54 3.62 -2.29
C VAL A 507 0.42 3.84 -1.12
N ASN A 508 1.72 3.58 -1.30
CA ASN A 508 2.74 3.76 -0.27
C ASN A 508 3.29 5.18 -0.18
N GLY A 509 2.68 6.14 -0.86
CA GLY A 509 3.01 7.56 -0.78
C GLY A 509 3.85 8.10 -1.95
N ASP A 510 4.32 7.22 -2.84
CA ASP A 510 4.94 7.65 -4.11
C ASP A 510 3.90 8.17 -5.09
N GLY A 511 4.36 8.70 -6.21
CA GLY A 511 3.66 8.47 -7.46
C GLY A 511 4.56 8.25 -8.67
N LEU A 512 5.89 8.31 -8.50
CA LEU A 512 6.79 8.64 -9.60
C LEU A 512 7.92 7.63 -9.82
N ALA A 513 8.14 6.61 -8.95
CA ALA A 513 9.12 5.55 -9.24
C ALA A 513 9.04 5.05 -10.69
N ASN A 514 10.21 4.84 -11.30
CA ASN A 514 10.34 4.43 -12.70
C ASN A 514 10.06 2.94 -12.84
N VAL A 515 8.78 2.55 -12.73
CA VAL A 515 8.34 1.20 -13.10
C VAL A 515 8.21 1.13 -14.61
N ILE A 516 8.95 0.21 -15.24
CA ILE A 516 9.09 0.07 -16.69
C ILE A 516 8.56 -1.31 -17.09
N CYS A 517 7.56 -1.33 -17.97
CA CYS A 517 7.02 -2.55 -18.54
C CYS A 517 7.92 -3.05 -19.69
N ALA A 518 8.95 -3.83 -19.36
CA ALA A 518 9.94 -4.34 -20.31
C ALA A 518 10.55 -5.65 -19.81
N ASP A 519 11.28 -6.35 -20.67
CA ASP A 519 12.08 -7.49 -20.23
C ASP A 519 13.39 -6.99 -19.57
N GLY A 520 13.69 -7.46 -18.35
CA GLY A 520 14.89 -7.09 -17.59
C GLY A 520 16.21 -7.52 -18.23
N LEU A 521 16.15 -8.36 -19.27
CA LEU A 521 17.28 -8.78 -20.07
C LEU A 521 17.39 -8.05 -21.43
N GLU A 522 16.53 -7.08 -21.74
CA GLU A 522 16.65 -6.26 -22.95
C GLU A 522 17.97 -5.47 -23.01
N SER A 523 18.40 -5.09 -24.20
CA SER A 523 19.56 -4.21 -24.37
C SER A 523 19.29 -2.85 -23.73
N PHE A 524 20.34 -2.22 -23.17
CA PHE A 524 20.24 -0.87 -22.62
C PHE A 524 19.90 0.19 -23.68
N ASN A 525 20.03 -0.13 -24.97
CA ASN A 525 19.59 0.70 -26.07
C ASN A 525 18.08 0.57 -26.40
N SER A 526 17.32 -0.27 -25.68
CA SER A 526 15.90 -0.49 -25.93
C SER A 526 15.10 0.80 -25.78
N ASN A 527 14.15 1.06 -26.66
CA ASN A 527 13.28 2.24 -26.58
C ASN A 527 12.29 2.19 -25.42
N LYS A 528 12.15 1.03 -24.75
CA LYS A 528 11.34 0.90 -23.54
C LYS A 528 12.08 1.38 -22.28
N TYR A 529 13.41 1.32 -22.27
CA TYR A 529 14.20 1.79 -21.14
C TYR A 529 14.30 3.31 -21.15
N ARG A 530 14.40 3.92 -19.97
CA ARG A 530 14.47 5.38 -19.77
C ARG A 530 15.38 5.76 -18.59
N GLY A 531 15.61 7.05 -18.41
CA GLY A 531 16.43 7.58 -17.32
C GLY A 531 17.85 7.00 -17.34
N LYS A 532 18.38 6.65 -16.16
CA LYS A 532 19.71 6.03 -16.03
C LYS A 532 19.85 4.67 -16.69
N LEU A 533 18.74 3.97 -16.95
CA LEU A 533 18.76 2.63 -17.55
C LEU A 533 19.00 2.65 -19.07
N LYS A 534 18.61 3.73 -19.76
CA LYS A 534 18.76 3.90 -21.20
C LYS A 534 20.16 4.38 -21.56
N ILE A 535 20.82 3.68 -22.48
CA ILE A 535 22.11 4.07 -23.07
C ILE A 535 21.94 4.17 -24.59
N ASN A 536 22.45 5.23 -25.20
CA ASN A 536 22.31 5.47 -26.64
C ASN A 536 23.30 4.68 -27.51
N ASN A 537 24.20 3.93 -26.90
CA ASN A 537 25.23 3.14 -27.57
C ASN A 537 25.04 1.65 -27.25
N ASP A 538 25.50 0.79 -28.15
CA ASP A 538 25.44 -0.66 -27.99
C ASP A 538 26.53 -1.13 -27.02
N THR A 539 26.26 -0.97 -25.72
CA THR A 539 27.16 -1.39 -24.64
C THR A 539 26.49 -2.42 -23.76
N GLN A 540 27.23 -3.48 -23.40
CA GLN A 540 26.76 -4.47 -22.43
C GLN A 540 26.68 -3.93 -20.99
N ASN A 541 27.36 -2.83 -20.65
CA ASN A 541 27.43 -2.33 -19.28
C ASN A 541 26.80 -0.93 -19.16
N ASN A 542 26.03 -0.73 -18.10
CA ASN A 542 25.42 0.53 -17.71
C ASN A 542 26.18 1.23 -16.57
N ASN A 543 26.54 0.49 -15.52
CA ASN A 543 27.30 0.95 -14.36
C ASN A 543 26.78 2.25 -13.68
N CYS A 544 25.47 2.50 -13.70
CA CYS A 544 24.91 3.75 -13.14
C CYS A 544 24.26 3.60 -11.76
N PHE A 545 24.03 2.37 -11.28
CA PHE A 545 23.26 2.12 -10.07
C PHE A 545 24.16 1.91 -8.85
N ASP A 546 23.80 2.54 -7.73
CA ASP A 546 24.44 2.36 -6.44
C ASP A 546 24.00 1.04 -5.80
N ILE A 547 22.73 0.67 -5.95
CA ILE A 547 22.14 -0.52 -5.33
C ILE A 547 21.31 -1.29 -6.37
N VAL A 548 21.45 -2.61 -6.37
CA VAL A 548 20.57 -3.56 -7.06
C VAL A 548 19.94 -4.48 -6.03
N VAL A 549 18.61 -4.53 -5.98
CA VAL A 549 17.90 -5.56 -5.21
C VAL A 549 16.98 -6.31 -6.15
N ALA A 550 16.90 -7.63 -6.06
CA ALA A 550 16.01 -8.37 -6.94
C ALA A 550 15.68 -9.77 -6.43
N ASN A 551 14.50 -10.23 -6.80
CA ASN A 551 14.15 -11.64 -6.84
C ASN A 551 13.87 -12.07 -8.29
N PRO A 552 14.89 -12.33 -9.12
CA PRO A 552 14.71 -12.74 -10.51
C PRO A 552 13.89 -14.03 -10.64
N PRO A 553 13.26 -14.29 -11.80
CA PRO A 553 12.60 -15.57 -12.05
C PRO A 553 13.61 -16.73 -12.06
N TYR A 554 13.17 -17.93 -11.69
CA TYR A 554 14.01 -19.13 -11.61
C TYR A 554 13.60 -20.17 -12.64
N SER A 555 14.57 -20.81 -13.30
CA SER A 555 14.34 -22.04 -14.09
C SER A 555 13.16 -21.94 -15.08
N VAL A 556 13.19 -20.92 -15.96
CA VAL A 556 12.12 -20.64 -16.93
C VAL A 556 12.34 -21.39 -18.23
N ASP A 557 11.41 -22.29 -18.57
CA ASP A 557 11.47 -23.08 -19.80
C ASP A 557 11.47 -22.20 -21.06
N GLY A 558 12.44 -22.42 -21.96
CA GLY A 558 12.47 -21.79 -23.28
C GLY A 558 12.68 -20.28 -23.28
N PHE A 559 13.21 -19.70 -22.18
CA PHE A 559 13.35 -18.25 -22.03
C PHE A 559 14.19 -17.58 -23.12
N LYS A 560 15.12 -18.33 -23.75
CA LYS A 560 15.96 -17.84 -24.84
C LYS A 560 15.14 -17.36 -26.04
N ASN A 561 14.03 -18.03 -26.35
CA ASN A 561 13.14 -17.64 -27.45
C ASN A 561 12.34 -16.35 -27.15
N ALA A 562 12.21 -16.00 -25.87
CA ALA A 562 11.45 -14.86 -25.41
C ALA A 562 12.31 -13.60 -25.20
N THR A 563 13.63 -13.70 -25.41
CA THR A 563 14.61 -12.62 -25.17
C THR A 563 15.52 -12.47 -26.38
N GLU A 564 15.45 -11.33 -27.05
CA GLU A 564 16.26 -11.08 -28.25
C GLU A 564 17.73 -10.80 -27.91
N ASN A 565 18.64 -11.23 -28.80
CA ASN A 565 20.06 -10.85 -28.78
C ASN A 565 20.83 -11.17 -27.49
N ILE A 566 20.46 -12.24 -26.77
CA ILE A 566 21.17 -12.67 -25.54
C ILE A 566 22.69 -12.78 -25.76
N GLU A 567 23.13 -13.35 -26.89
CA GLU A 567 24.56 -13.54 -27.20
C GLU A 567 25.34 -12.22 -27.33
N ASN A 568 24.69 -11.15 -27.77
CA ASN A 568 25.31 -9.83 -27.90
C ASN A 568 25.23 -9.03 -26.59
N ASN A 569 24.18 -9.26 -25.79
CA ASN A 569 23.95 -8.52 -24.56
C ASN A 569 24.69 -9.13 -23.35
N PHE A 570 25.00 -10.43 -23.39
CA PHE A 570 25.57 -11.17 -22.27
C PHE A 570 26.74 -12.06 -22.68
N LYS A 571 27.82 -12.03 -21.90
CA LYS A 571 28.96 -12.94 -22.04
C LYS A 571 28.57 -14.39 -21.80
N LEU A 572 27.61 -14.63 -20.90
CA LEU A 572 27.04 -15.94 -20.64
C LEU A 572 26.20 -16.47 -21.82
N GLY A 573 25.74 -15.60 -22.73
CA GLY A 573 24.85 -15.96 -23.82
C GLY A 573 25.35 -17.11 -24.70
N LYS A 574 26.67 -17.21 -24.90
CA LYS A 574 27.31 -18.31 -25.65
C LYS A 574 27.21 -19.69 -24.99
N TYR A 575 26.77 -19.76 -23.74
CA TYR A 575 26.53 -21.00 -23.00
C TYR A 575 25.05 -21.35 -22.90
N ILE A 576 24.14 -20.47 -23.35
CA ILE A 576 22.70 -20.67 -23.30
C ILE A 576 22.24 -21.40 -24.58
N THR A 577 21.59 -22.55 -24.40
CA THR A 577 20.95 -23.32 -25.47
C THR A 577 19.45 -23.09 -25.48
N ASP A 578 18.74 -23.59 -26.49
CA ASP A 578 17.28 -23.46 -26.58
C ASP A 578 16.56 -24.30 -25.49
N GLU A 579 17.27 -25.25 -24.89
CA GLU A 579 16.80 -26.10 -23.77
C GLU A 579 17.18 -25.54 -22.39
N SER A 580 18.01 -24.49 -22.34
CA SER A 580 18.43 -23.85 -21.08
C SER A 580 17.23 -23.28 -20.33
N LYS A 581 17.28 -23.42 -19.00
CA LYS A 581 16.24 -22.93 -18.07
C LYS A 581 16.79 -21.90 -17.10
N GLU A 582 18.12 -21.80 -17.00
CA GLU A 582 18.87 -21.08 -15.97
C GLU A 582 18.90 -19.56 -16.20
N ILE A 583 17.73 -18.94 -16.42
CA ILE A 583 17.59 -17.50 -16.71
C ILE A 583 18.21 -16.63 -15.61
N GLU A 584 18.16 -17.09 -14.36
CA GLU A 584 18.74 -16.42 -13.20
C GLU A 584 20.24 -16.15 -13.36
N CYS A 585 20.96 -16.97 -14.14
CA CYS A 585 22.36 -16.76 -14.46
C CYS A 585 22.60 -15.47 -15.26
N LEU A 586 21.70 -15.14 -16.20
CA LEU A 586 21.79 -13.89 -16.95
C LEU A 586 21.48 -12.68 -16.07
N PHE A 587 20.59 -12.83 -15.08
CA PHE A 587 20.32 -11.77 -14.11
C PHE A 587 21.50 -11.51 -13.15
N VAL A 588 22.29 -12.53 -12.82
CA VAL A 588 23.56 -12.35 -12.10
C VAL A 588 24.55 -11.54 -12.94
N GLU A 589 24.67 -11.82 -14.24
CA GLU A 589 25.48 -10.97 -15.13
C GLU A 589 24.89 -9.56 -15.25
N ARG A 590 23.57 -9.42 -15.36
CA ARG A 590 22.87 -8.11 -15.41
C ARG A 590 23.16 -7.27 -14.17
N THR A 591 23.21 -7.88 -12.99
CA THR A 591 23.61 -7.22 -11.73
C THR A 591 24.98 -6.56 -11.87
N ASN A 592 25.97 -7.29 -12.42
CA ASN A 592 27.28 -6.74 -12.72
C ASN A 592 27.24 -5.61 -13.75
N GLN A 593 26.42 -5.75 -14.79
CA GLN A 593 26.29 -4.74 -15.84
C GLN A 593 25.67 -3.42 -15.34
N LEU A 594 24.75 -3.48 -14.35
CA LEU A 594 24.03 -2.32 -13.83
C LEU A 594 24.81 -1.55 -12.76
N LEU A 595 25.48 -2.25 -11.84
CA LEU A 595 26.12 -1.61 -10.69
C LEU A 595 27.34 -0.77 -11.07
N LYS A 596 27.48 0.40 -10.44
CA LYS A 596 28.74 1.13 -10.44
C LYS A 596 29.82 0.39 -9.63
N GLU A 597 31.08 0.77 -9.78
CA GLU A 597 32.15 0.30 -8.88
C GLU A 597 31.82 0.70 -7.43
N ASP A 598 32.10 -0.20 -6.48
CA ASP A 598 31.68 -0.10 -5.07
C ASP A 598 30.15 -0.18 -4.82
N GLY A 599 29.35 -0.41 -5.87
CA GLY A 599 27.91 -0.61 -5.76
C GLY A 599 27.53 -1.92 -5.05
N ILE A 600 26.32 -1.95 -4.49
CA ILE A 600 25.84 -3.03 -3.63
C ILE A 600 24.75 -3.84 -4.32
N ALA A 601 24.77 -5.16 -4.17
CA ALA A 601 23.67 -6.02 -4.59
C ALA A 601 23.13 -6.88 -3.44
N ALA A 602 21.81 -7.03 -3.38
CA ALA A 602 21.14 -8.04 -2.59
C ALA A 602 20.14 -8.81 -3.47
N ILE A 603 20.52 -10.02 -3.90
CA ILE A 603 19.75 -10.80 -4.87
C ILE A 603 19.36 -12.17 -4.31
N ILE A 604 18.15 -12.62 -4.64
CA ILE A 604 17.66 -13.95 -4.25
C ILE A 604 17.82 -14.91 -5.45
N LEU A 605 18.45 -16.06 -5.22
CA LEU A 605 18.70 -17.07 -6.25
C LEU A 605 18.27 -18.46 -5.74
N PRO A 606 17.94 -19.42 -6.64
CA PRO A 606 17.66 -20.78 -6.21
C PRO A 606 18.93 -21.43 -5.64
N LEU A 607 18.81 -22.32 -4.66
CA LEU A 607 19.96 -22.96 -4.00
C LEU A 607 20.81 -23.79 -4.99
N THR A 608 20.18 -24.27 -6.07
CA THR A 608 20.86 -24.93 -7.20
C THR A 608 21.90 -24.01 -7.85
N PHE A 609 21.69 -22.69 -7.88
CA PHE A 609 22.67 -21.74 -8.38
C PHE A 609 24.01 -21.83 -7.64
N LEU A 610 24.02 -22.15 -6.34
CA LEU A 610 25.27 -22.28 -5.58
C LEU A 610 25.98 -23.62 -5.83
N THR A 611 25.22 -24.69 -6.09
CA THR A 611 25.72 -26.07 -5.95
C THR A 611 25.75 -26.87 -7.26
N ALA A 612 24.95 -26.49 -8.26
CA ALA A 612 24.83 -27.23 -9.51
C ALA A 612 26.12 -27.08 -10.35
N PRO A 613 26.71 -28.17 -10.85
CA PRO A 613 27.99 -28.13 -11.56
C PRO A 613 27.86 -27.71 -13.03
N ASP A 614 26.65 -27.46 -13.54
CA ASP A 614 26.43 -27.16 -14.94
C ASP A 614 27.20 -25.92 -15.40
N LYS A 615 27.60 -25.94 -16.68
CA LYS A 615 28.57 -24.97 -17.23
C LYS A 615 28.10 -23.52 -17.12
N VAL A 616 26.81 -23.25 -17.33
CA VAL A 616 26.24 -21.90 -17.23
C VAL A 616 26.36 -21.41 -15.78
N TYR A 617 25.94 -22.22 -14.80
CA TYR A 617 26.07 -21.88 -13.38
C TYR A 617 27.54 -21.67 -12.98
N ALA A 618 28.45 -22.55 -13.42
CA ALA A 618 29.88 -22.43 -13.16
C ALA A 618 30.43 -21.07 -13.63
N LYS A 619 30.09 -20.68 -14.87
CA LYS A 619 30.52 -19.41 -15.45
C LYS A 619 29.87 -18.19 -14.79
N SER A 620 28.63 -18.31 -14.33
CA SER A 620 27.97 -17.26 -13.55
C SER A 620 28.66 -17.04 -12.20
N ARG A 621 29.10 -18.10 -11.51
CA ARG A 621 29.82 -17.98 -10.24
C ARG A 621 31.26 -17.48 -10.42
N GLU A 622 31.92 -17.79 -11.54
CA GLU A 622 33.17 -17.12 -11.91
C GLU A 622 32.99 -15.61 -12.09
N ILE A 623 31.86 -15.16 -12.67
CA ILE A 623 31.52 -13.72 -12.74
C ILE A 623 31.35 -13.14 -11.34
N LEU A 624 30.66 -13.85 -10.43
CA LEU A 624 30.52 -13.39 -9.04
C LEU A 624 31.88 -13.20 -8.36
N GLU A 625 32.73 -14.23 -8.35
CA GLU A 625 34.06 -14.15 -7.70
C GLU A 625 34.94 -13.05 -8.30
N SER A 626 34.93 -12.92 -9.62
CA SER A 626 35.81 -11.98 -10.32
C SER A 626 35.40 -10.52 -10.16
N ASN A 627 34.11 -10.25 -9.95
CA ASN A 627 33.58 -8.88 -9.95
C ASN A 627 33.03 -8.43 -8.60
N PHE A 628 32.82 -9.34 -7.64
CA PHE A 628 32.17 -9.02 -6.36
C PHE A 628 32.93 -9.59 -5.16
N ASP A 629 32.86 -8.84 -4.06
CA ASP A 629 33.08 -9.35 -2.72
C ASP A 629 31.76 -9.95 -2.21
N ILE A 630 31.79 -11.24 -1.86
CA ILE A 630 30.64 -11.93 -1.28
C ILE A 630 30.63 -11.68 0.22
N LEU A 631 29.66 -10.90 0.69
CA LEU A 631 29.61 -10.43 2.07
C LEU A 631 28.85 -11.40 2.97
N SER A 632 27.68 -11.83 2.49
CA SER A 632 26.83 -12.75 3.23
C SER A 632 26.03 -13.65 2.30
N ILE A 633 25.86 -14.91 2.71
CA ILE A 633 24.96 -15.88 2.07
C ILE A 633 23.99 -16.41 3.12
N ILE A 634 22.69 -16.20 2.90
CA ILE A 634 21.63 -16.69 3.78
C ILE A 634 20.79 -17.71 3.00
N THR A 635 20.78 -18.97 3.41
CA THR A 635 19.95 -20.00 2.75
C THR A 635 18.60 -20.13 3.44
N LEU A 636 17.56 -20.22 2.63
CA LEU A 636 16.17 -20.31 3.05
C LEU A 636 15.60 -21.67 2.64
N GLY A 637 14.80 -22.26 3.54
CA GLY A 637 14.05 -23.46 3.23
C GLY A 637 12.79 -23.17 2.39
N THR A 638 11.94 -24.18 2.26
CA THR A 638 10.75 -24.13 1.40
C THR A 638 9.61 -23.29 1.98
N GLU A 639 9.67 -22.89 3.25
CA GLU A 639 8.60 -22.11 3.89
C GLU A 639 8.77 -20.60 3.69
N ALA A 640 9.89 -20.17 3.11
CA ALA A 640 10.17 -18.75 2.88
C ALA A 640 9.30 -18.13 1.78
N PHE A 641 8.90 -18.90 0.76
CA PHE A 641 8.09 -18.45 -0.37
C PHE A 641 6.81 -19.28 -0.49
N MET A 642 5.74 -18.66 -0.99
CA MET A 642 4.43 -19.29 -1.06
C MET A 642 4.40 -20.38 -2.14
N ALA A 643 3.93 -21.59 -1.78
CA ALA A 643 3.63 -22.67 -2.73
C ALA A 643 4.82 -23.13 -3.60
N THR A 644 6.05 -23.04 -3.10
CA THR A 644 7.26 -23.51 -3.81
C THR A 644 7.94 -24.68 -3.09
N GLU A 645 8.38 -25.69 -3.84
CA GLU A 645 9.32 -26.69 -3.34
C GLU A 645 10.80 -26.25 -3.45
N MET A 646 11.04 -25.05 -4.02
CA MET A 646 12.38 -24.53 -4.24
C MET A 646 12.96 -23.88 -2.99
N LYS A 647 14.19 -24.27 -2.67
CA LYS A 647 15.03 -23.61 -1.68
C LYS A 647 15.80 -22.48 -2.33
N THR A 648 16.05 -21.41 -1.60
CA THR A 648 16.68 -20.20 -2.14
C THR A 648 17.84 -19.74 -1.26
N ALA A 649 18.64 -18.82 -1.79
CA ALA A 649 19.70 -18.14 -1.08
C ALA A 649 19.63 -16.65 -1.36
N ILE A 650 19.82 -15.83 -0.32
CA ILE A 650 20.04 -14.39 -0.45
C ILE A 650 21.55 -14.17 -0.48
N LEU A 651 22.03 -13.49 -1.53
CA LEU A 651 23.42 -13.09 -1.68
C LEU A 651 23.52 -11.59 -1.48
N PHE A 652 24.33 -11.17 -0.49
CA PHE A 652 24.73 -9.78 -0.29
C PHE A 652 26.14 -9.59 -0.85
N LEU A 653 26.28 -8.67 -1.79
CA LEU A 653 27.45 -8.51 -2.65
C LEU A 653 27.89 -7.04 -2.68
N LYS A 654 29.21 -6.80 -2.77
CA LYS A 654 29.78 -5.49 -3.10
C LYS A 654 30.59 -5.58 -4.38
N LYS A 655 30.33 -4.73 -5.37
CA LYS A 655 31.06 -4.74 -6.63
C LYS A 655 32.48 -4.21 -6.42
N LYS A 656 33.47 -4.98 -6.84
CA LYS A 656 34.89 -4.64 -6.70
C LYS A 656 35.23 -3.38 -7.50
N ILE A 657 36.12 -2.57 -6.95
CA ILE A 657 36.69 -1.40 -7.62
C ILE A 657 37.84 -1.88 -8.50
N LYS A 658 37.91 -1.41 -9.75
CA LYS A 658 38.98 -1.85 -10.65
C LYS A 658 40.34 -1.35 -10.15
N ASN A 659 41.34 -2.23 -10.24
CA ASN A 659 42.72 -1.97 -9.83
C ASN A 659 42.92 -1.80 -8.30
N ILE A 660 41.91 -2.13 -7.49
CA ILE A 660 42.06 -2.30 -6.04
C ILE A 660 41.86 -3.78 -5.76
N ASP A 661 42.90 -4.43 -5.22
CA ASP A 661 42.85 -5.85 -4.87
C ASP A 661 42.18 -5.97 -3.48
N SER A 662 40.85 -5.97 -3.45
CA SER A 662 40.10 -6.32 -2.23
C SER A 662 39.91 -7.84 -2.21
N ASN A 663 40.88 -8.55 -1.61
CA ASN A 663 40.69 -9.97 -1.33
C ASN A 663 39.99 -10.12 0.01
N ARG A 664 38.66 -10.08 -0.03
CA ARG A 664 37.86 -10.36 1.15
C ARG A 664 37.93 -11.84 1.52
N GLU A 665 38.55 -12.13 2.65
CA GLU A 665 38.80 -13.50 3.10
C GLU A 665 37.58 -14.18 3.72
N TYR A 666 36.69 -13.39 4.34
CA TYR A 666 35.59 -13.91 5.16
C TYR A 666 34.21 -13.55 4.61
N VAL A 667 33.30 -14.52 4.70
CA VAL A 667 31.89 -14.42 4.33
C VAL A 667 31.01 -14.85 5.50
N LEU A 668 29.96 -14.07 5.76
CA LEU A 668 28.96 -14.40 6.75
C LEU A 668 27.98 -15.42 6.15
N THR A 669 27.71 -16.53 6.83
CA THR A 669 26.77 -17.54 6.35
C THR A 669 25.69 -17.80 7.39
N CYS A 670 24.43 -17.87 6.95
CA CYS A 670 23.31 -18.20 7.82
C CYS A 670 22.44 -19.27 7.16
N ASN A 671 22.38 -20.46 7.76
CA ASN A 671 21.58 -21.55 7.21
C ASN A 671 20.23 -21.68 7.92
N LEU A 672 19.16 -21.34 7.20
CA LEU A 672 17.77 -21.41 7.64
C LEU A 672 16.95 -22.47 6.89
N ASP A 673 17.61 -23.31 6.07
CA ASP A 673 16.99 -24.48 5.47
C ASP A 673 17.00 -25.65 6.47
N PHE A 674 15.92 -25.74 7.25
CA PHE A 674 15.80 -26.76 8.29
C PHE A 674 15.28 -28.11 7.81
N GLN A 675 15.15 -28.31 6.48
CA GLN A 675 14.70 -29.51 5.76
C GLN A 675 13.41 -30.18 6.29
N LYS A 676 13.43 -30.69 7.54
CA LYS A 676 12.39 -31.46 8.21
C LYS A 676 11.59 -30.66 9.26
N ASP A 677 12.11 -29.55 9.80
CA ASP A 677 11.41 -28.77 10.84
C ASP A 677 10.81 -27.46 10.31
N LYS A 678 9.71 -27.60 9.56
CA LYS A 678 8.93 -26.47 9.02
C LYS A 678 8.42 -25.52 10.11
N LYS A 679 8.18 -26.00 11.34
CA LYS A 679 7.69 -25.15 12.44
C LYS A 679 8.79 -24.25 12.95
N LEU A 680 10.00 -24.79 13.14
CA LEU A 680 11.16 -24.00 13.51
C LEU A 680 11.50 -22.98 12.42
N GLU A 681 11.41 -23.37 11.15
CA GLU A 681 11.63 -22.48 10.01
C GLU A 681 10.65 -21.30 10.05
N ARG A 682 9.34 -21.53 10.08
CA ARG A 682 8.32 -20.46 10.19
C ARG A 682 8.53 -19.56 11.41
N ARG A 683 8.89 -20.14 12.56
CA ARG A 683 9.19 -19.37 13.77
C ARG A 683 10.40 -18.45 13.57
N LEU A 684 11.45 -18.95 12.91
CA LEU A 684 12.65 -18.17 12.63
C LEU A 684 12.39 -17.11 11.56
N LEU A 685 11.67 -17.43 10.49
CA LEU A 685 11.23 -16.45 9.50
C LEU A 685 10.41 -15.32 10.14
N GLY A 686 9.62 -15.63 11.18
CA GLY A 686 8.72 -14.68 11.83
C GLY A 686 7.43 -14.45 11.05
N TYR A 687 7.11 -15.33 10.11
CA TYR A 687 5.86 -15.31 9.36
C TYR A 687 5.50 -16.70 8.83
N GLU A 688 4.23 -16.88 8.45
CA GLU A 688 3.77 -18.05 7.71
C GLU A 688 2.65 -17.68 6.71
N PHE A 689 2.54 -18.46 5.63
CA PHE A 689 1.45 -18.32 4.67
C PHE A 689 0.20 -19.05 5.18
N SER A 690 -0.93 -18.36 5.13
CA SER A 690 -2.24 -18.95 5.45
C SER A 690 -2.93 -19.42 4.18
N GLU A 691 -3.19 -20.72 4.10
CA GLU A 691 -3.99 -21.34 3.04
C GLU A 691 -5.50 -21.40 3.37
N ARG A 692 -5.90 -20.83 4.52
CA ARG A 692 -7.30 -20.88 4.95
C ARG A 692 -8.15 -19.93 4.10
N LYS A 693 -9.18 -20.49 3.47
CA LYS A 693 -10.15 -19.75 2.66
C LYS A 693 -10.76 -18.57 3.43
N GLY A 694 -10.63 -17.34 2.91
CA GLY A 694 -11.05 -16.09 3.54
C GLY A 694 -10.06 -15.47 4.54
N LYS A 695 -8.88 -16.10 4.73
CA LYS A 695 -7.74 -15.60 5.51
C LYS A 695 -6.43 -15.80 4.73
N GLU A 696 -6.50 -15.79 3.40
CA GLU A 696 -5.34 -15.92 2.53
C GLU A 696 -4.38 -14.73 2.76
N GLY A 697 -3.07 -15.01 2.73
CA GLY A 697 -2.03 -14.00 2.94
C GLY A 697 -1.00 -14.44 3.98
N ILE A 698 -0.21 -13.49 4.46
CA ILE A 698 0.89 -13.71 5.40
C ILE A 698 0.42 -13.40 6.83
N THR A 699 0.68 -14.31 7.76
CA THR A 699 0.56 -14.06 9.21
C THR A 699 1.95 -13.80 9.77
N ILE A 700 2.15 -12.66 10.41
CA ILE A 700 3.42 -12.28 11.05
C ILE A 700 3.42 -12.75 12.51
N HIS A 701 4.53 -13.30 12.99
CA HIS A 701 4.72 -13.84 14.34
C HIS A 701 5.90 -13.17 15.03
N ASP A 702 5.71 -12.59 16.22
CA ASP A 702 6.77 -11.94 16.98
C ASP A 702 7.97 -12.86 17.29
N GLY A 703 9.19 -12.31 17.23
CA GLY A 703 10.44 -12.98 17.59
C GLY A 703 11.17 -13.69 16.44
N GLY A 704 10.78 -13.45 15.19
CA GLY A 704 11.53 -13.92 14.02
C GLY A 704 12.89 -13.23 13.86
N ILE A 705 13.85 -13.89 13.22
CA ILE A 705 15.21 -13.37 12.98
C ILE A 705 15.25 -12.27 11.91
N PHE A 706 14.23 -12.22 11.04
CA PHE A 706 14.02 -11.17 10.05
C PHE A 706 13.21 -10.00 10.57
N GLN A 707 12.66 -10.10 11.79
CA GLN A 707 11.90 -9.00 12.38
C GLN A 707 12.82 -7.92 12.92
N ASN A 708 12.62 -6.72 12.37
CA ASN A 708 13.35 -5.51 12.69
C ASN A 708 12.48 -4.62 13.58
N PHE A 709 12.97 -4.32 14.77
CA PHE A 709 12.45 -3.21 15.59
C PHE A 709 13.24 -1.95 15.20
N ASP A 710 12.71 -0.75 15.47
CA ASP A 710 13.25 0.55 15.00
C ASP A 710 14.68 0.91 15.47
N ASP A 711 15.47 -0.05 15.96
CA ASP A 711 16.87 0.10 16.38
C ASP A 711 17.82 -0.58 15.38
N ASP A 712 18.39 0.23 14.48
CA ASP A 712 19.37 -0.22 13.48
C ASP A 712 20.72 -0.66 14.11
N ASN A 713 20.94 -0.38 15.40
CA ASN A 713 22.16 -0.72 16.12
C ASN A 713 22.04 -1.99 16.99
N ASP A 714 20.90 -2.68 16.91
CA ASP A 714 20.66 -3.90 17.67
C ASP A 714 21.52 -5.08 17.18
N ASN A 715 22.68 -5.28 17.83
CA ASN A 715 23.59 -6.40 17.56
C ASN A 715 23.05 -7.79 17.94
N HIS A 716 21.80 -7.89 18.40
CA HIS A 716 21.07 -9.15 18.52
C HIS A 716 20.38 -9.57 17.20
N LYS A 717 20.46 -8.75 16.13
CA LYS A 717 19.73 -8.98 14.86
C LYS A 717 20.66 -9.40 13.73
N LEU A 718 20.19 -10.30 12.87
CA LEU A 718 20.93 -10.76 11.69
C LEU A 718 21.28 -9.60 10.75
N MET A 719 20.33 -8.68 10.56
CA MET A 719 20.48 -7.46 9.75
C MET A 719 21.72 -6.67 10.14
N TRP A 720 21.97 -6.50 11.45
CA TRP A 720 23.12 -5.76 11.97
C TRP A 720 24.44 -6.38 11.50
N TYR A 721 24.58 -7.71 11.58
CA TYR A 721 25.79 -8.41 11.11
C TYR A 721 25.98 -8.27 9.60
N VAL A 722 24.91 -8.44 8.81
CA VAL A 722 24.97 -8.28 7.35
C VAL A 722 25.37 -6.84 6.98
N LYS A 723 24.74 -5.85 7.59
CA LYS A 723 25.03 -4.43 7.37
C LYS A 723 26.48 -4.08 7.71
N HIS A 724 26.98 -4.56 8.85
CA HIS A 724 28.36 -4.32 9.28
C HIS A 724 29.39 -5.05 8.41
N MET A 725 29.02 -6.12 7.70
CA MET A 725 29.91 -6.67 6.68
C MET A 725 30.17 -5.67 5.54
N TYR A 726 29.30 -4.71 5.25
CA TYR A 726 29.64 -3.70 4.23
C TYR A 726 30.75 -2.75 4.69
N ASN A 727 30.66 -2.26 5.93
CA ASN A 727 31.43 -1.09 6.37
C ASN A 727 32.54 -1.44 7.37
N GLU A 728 32.32 -2.44 8.23
CA GLU A 728 33.21 -2.81 9.34
C GLU A 728 33.45 -4.34 9.44
N PRO A 729 34.00 -5.01 8.39
CA PRO A 729 34.30 -6.45 8.41
C PRO A 729 35.06 -6.91 9.65
N GLU A 730 36.10 -6.15 10.02
CA GLU A 730 37.06 -6.52 11.06
C GLU A 730 36.38 -6.65 12.42
N LYS A 731 35.41 -5.77 12.69
CA LYS A 731 34.58 -5.81 13.90
C LYS A 731 33.76 -7.10 13.98
N ILE A 732 33.27 -7.61 12.85
CA ILE A 732 32.56 -8.88 12.81
C ILE A 732 33.52 -10.03 13.07
N VAL A 733 34.69 -10.05 12.42
CA VAL A 733 35.73 -11.05 12.64
C VAL A 733 36.10 -11.12 14.13
N GLU A 734 36.40 -9.96 14.75
CA GLU A 734 36.76 -9.86 16.16
C GLU A 734 35.65 -10.39 17.10
N LEU A 735 34.37 -10.16 16.77
CA LEU A 735 33.24 -10.66 17.55
C LEU A 735 33.14 -12.19 17.53
N PHE A 736 33.41 -12.81 16.39
CA PHE A 736 33.43 -14.27 16.24
C PHE A 736 34.66 -14.88 16.92
N GLU A 737 35.84 -14.30 16.75
CA GLU A 737 37.09 -14.78 17.36
C GLU A 737 37.04 -14.73 18.89
N ASN A 738 36.47 -13.67 19.47
CA ASN A 738 36.34 -13.52 20.91
C ASN A 738 35.18 -14.32 21.53
N GLY A 739 34.42 -15.09 20.75
CA GLY A 739 33.24 -15.84 21.23
C GLY A 739 32.11 -14.97 21.79
N LYS A 740 32.15 -13.65 21.55
CA LYS A 740 31.18 -12.67 22.10
C LYS A 740 29.78 -12.84 21.53
N LEU A 741 29.65 -13.45 20.34
CA LEU A 741 28.36 -13.77 19.71
C LEU A 741 27.51 -14.73 20.55
N ALA A 742 28.11 -15.81 21.04
CA ALA A 742 27.43 -16.85 21.82
C ALA A 742 26.87 -16.33 23.16
N ASN A 743 27.50 -15.29 23.72
CA ASN A 743 27.11 -14.68 25.00
C ASN A 743 25.96 -13.67 24.87
N LYS A 744 25.66 -13.19 23.65
CA LYS A 744 24.68 -12.13 23.41
C LYS A 744 23.36 -12.63 22.81
N ASN A 745 23.37 -13.64 21.94
CA ASN A 745 22.13 -14.17 21.36
C ASN A 745 22.23 -15.68 21.08
N GLU A 746 21.68 -16.50 21.98
CA GLU A 746 21.70 -17.97 21.90
C GLU A 746 20.92 -18.54 20.71
N GLN A 747 19.97 -17.77 20.14
CA GLN A 747 19.16 -18.22 19.01
C GLN A 747 19.87 -17.98 17.68
N LEU A 748 20.51 -16.82 17.50
CA LEU A 748 21.22 -16.47 16.26
C LEU A 748 22.57 -17.19 16.15
N SER A 749 23.29 -17.35 17.26
CA SER A 749 24.62 -17.99 17.29
C SER A 749 24.62 -19.46 16.85
N LYS A 750 23.45 -20.12 16.81
CA LYS A 750 23.28 -21.50 16.35
C LYS A 750 23.31 -21.62 14.83
N TYR A 751 22.95 -20.57 14.12
CA TYR A 751 22.72 -20.61 12.66
C TYR A 751 23.64 -19.67 11.89
N LEU A 752 24.21 -18.67 12.55
CA LEU A 752 25.14 -17.71 11.96
C LEU A 752 26.59 -18.19 12.13
N LYS A 753 27.32 -18.26 11.03
CA LYS A 753 28.73 -18.65 10.97
C LYS A 753 29.54 -17.62 10.20
N LEU A 754 30.81 -17.48 10.55
CA LEU A 754 31.81 -16.78 9.75
C LEU A 754 32.71 -17.82 9.10
N SER A 755 32.83 -17.76 7.78
CA SER A 755 33.50 -18.77 6.96
C SER A 755 34.58 -18.11 6.14
N LYS A 756 35.70 -18.79 5.90
CA LYS A 756 36.62 -18.34 4.86
C LYS A 756 36.03 -18.63 3.49
N LEU A 757 36.22 -17.70 2.56
CA LEU A 757 35.68 -17.82 1.21
C LEU A 757 36.28 -19.02 0.45
N GLU A 758 37.58 -19.27 0.63
CA GLU A 758 38.29 -20.42 0.05
C GLU A 758 37.75 -21.77 0.52
N ASP A 759 37.24 -21.86 1.76
CA ASP A 759 36.74 -23.10 2.35
C ASP A 759 35.36 -23.49 1.80
N ILE A 760 34.59 -22.52 1.30
CA ILE A 760 33.25 -22.78 0.74
C ILE A 760 33.23 -22.83 -0.79
N ILE A 761 34.26 -22.31 -1.47
CA ILE A 761 34.35 -22.33 -2.93
C ILE A 761 35.15 -23.54 -3.39
N ASN A 762 34.49 -24.47 -4.09
CA ASN A 762 35.15 -25.60 -4.74
C ASN A 762 35.32 -25.34 -6.25
N LYS A 763 36.54 -24.97 -6.67
CA LYS A 763 36.86 -24.71 -8.09
C LYS A 763 36.98 -25.96 -8.95
N GLU A 764 37.23 -27.13 -8.36
CA GLU A 764 37.47 -28.39 -9.10
C GLU A 764 36.17 -29.02 -9.63
N ASN A 765 35.04 -28.79 -8.96
CA ASN A 765 33.74 -29.40 -9.27
C ASN A 765 32.78 -28.48 -10.03
N GLY A 766 33.27 -27.78 -11.06
CA GLY A 766 32.44 -26.83 -11.82
C GLY A 766 32.16 -25.53 -11.06
N PHE A 767 33.11 -25.10 -10.23
CA PHE A 767 33.03 -23.91 -9.37
C PHE A 767 31.77 -23.93 -8.51
N THR A 768 31.71 -24.62 -7.37
CA THR A 768 30.52 -24.63 -6.49
C THR A 768 30.75 -23.86 -5.20
N ILE A 769 29.68 -23.43 -4.54
CA ILE A 769 29.68 -22.76 -3.24
C ILE A 769 28.90 -23.65 -2.25
N ASP A 770 29.62 -24.33 -1.35
CA ASP A 770 29.01 -25.19 -0.33
C ASP A 770 29.06 -24.53 1.05
N ILE A 771 27.94 -23.91 1.43
CA ILE A 771 27.81 -23.25 2.73
C ILE A 771 27.76 -24.22 3.92
N ASN A 772 27.59 -25.52 3.69
CA ASN A 772 27.55 -26.53 4.75
C ASN A 772 28.93 -27.12 5.05
N GLN A 773 29.92 -26.93 4.17
CA GLN A 773 31.27 -27.46 4.33
C GLN A 773 32.10 -26.83 5.45
N VAL A 774 31.56 -25.85 6.20
CA VAL A 774 32.34 -25.14 7.22
C VAL A 774 32.17 -25.72 8.63
N ASN A 775 33.22 -26.44 9.02
CA ASN A 775 33.66 -26.65 10.40
C ASN A 775 34.66 -25.55 10.77
N TYR A 776 34.22 -24.48 11.43
CA TYR A 776 35.15 -23.73 12.27
C TYR A 776 34.99 -24.25 13.69
N GLU A 777 35.92 -25.12 14.11
CA GLU A 777 36.30 -25.15 15.52
C GLU A 777 36.93 -23.78 15.81
N ILE A 778 36.41 -23.07 16.82
CA ILE A 778 37.04 -21.86 17.35
C ILE A 778 38.53 -22.21 17.55
N PRO A 779 39.48 -21.50 16.92
CA PRO A 779 40.88 -21.83 17.09
C PRO A 779 41.21 -21.68 18.59
N LYS A 780 41.49 -22.81 19.25
CA LYS A 780 42.14 -22.78 20.56
C LYS A 780 43.55 -22.26 20.32
N PHE A 781 43.74 -20.95 20.39
CA PHE A 781 45.08 -20.41 20.50
C PHE A 781 45.65 -20.86 21.84
N LYS A 782 46.62 -21.77 21.78
CA LYS A 782 47.67 -21.83 22.80
C LYS A 782 48.40 -20.49 22.69
N VAL A 783 48.23 -19.66 23.72
CA VAL A 783 49.14 -18.55 23.96
C VAL A 783 50.52 -19.17 24.21
N GLU A 784 51.41 -19.14 23.22
CA GLU A 784 52.82 -19.23 23.52
C GLU A 784 53.19 -17.92 24.24
N THR A 785 53.26 -18.01 25.55
CA THR A 785 53.81 -16.95 26.40
C THR A 785 55.30 -16.86 26.09
N ILE A 786 55.69 -15.87 25.29
CA ILE A 786 57.08 -15.43 25.26
C ILE A 786 57.33 -14.76 26.63
N PRO A 787 58.26 -15.24 27.46
CA PRO A 787 58.56 -14.61 28.73
C PRO A 787 59.00 -13.16 28.50
N LEU A 788 58.41 -12.24 29.27
CA LEU A 788 58.70 -10.80 29.22
C LEU A 788 60.20 -10.45 29.42
N SER A 789 61.00 -11.40 29.91
CA SER A 789 62.45 -11.26 30.08
C SER A 789 63.23 -11.13 28.77
N ASN A 790 62.61 -11.40 27.61
CA ASN A 790 63.28 -11.33 26.30
C ASN A 790 63.02 -10.02 25.53
N ILE A 791 62.24 -9.07 26.07
CA ILE A 791 61.78 -7.89 25.30
C ILE A 791 62.21 -6.55 25.92
N LEU A 792 62.83 -6.51 27.10
CA LEU A 792 63.21 -5.23 27.74
C LEU A 792 64.73 -5.10 27.88
N ASN A 793 65.34 -4.30 26.99
CA ASN A 793 66.57 -3.59 27.29
C ASN A 793 66.21 -2.37 28.15
N GLU A 794 66.79 -2.31 29.35
CA GLU A 794 66.75 -1.15 30.24
C GLU A 794 67.51 0.03 29.62
N GLN A 795 66.82 0.95 28.95
CA GLN A 795 67.17 2.36 28.91
C GLN A 795 66.01 3.16 28.29
N ASP A 796 65.65 4.23 28.99
CA ASP A 796 64.72 5.30 28.61
C ASP A 796 63.22 5.03 28.72
N MET A 797 62.64 5.39 29.88
CA MET A 797 61.70 6.52 29.98
C MET A 797 61.05 6.59 31.36
N PHE A 798 61.52 7.52 32.19
CA PHE A 798 60.75 8.13 33.27
C PHE A 798 59.88 9.24 32.67
N ILE A 799 58.55 9.16 32.79
CA ILE A 799 57.69 10.36 32.94
C ILE A 799 56.60 10.05 33.98
N ASP A 800 56.51 10.99 34.91
CA ASP A 800 55.77 11.02 36.17
C ASP A 800 54.29 11.36 35.96
N CYS A 801 53.39 10.50 36.44
CA CYS A 801 51.94 10.70 36.43
C CYS A 801 51.47 11.32 37.76
N HIS A 802 51.78 12.60 37.97
CA HIS A 802 51.17 13.40 39.02
C HIS A 802 50.70 14.74 38.46
N ASN A 803 49.49 14.74 37.89
CA ASN A 803 48.51 15.84 37.94
C ASN A 803 47.23 15.46 37.16
N PHE A 804 46.56 14.39 37.60
CA PHE A 804 45.24 14.01 37.10
C PHE A 804 44.21 14.10 38.23
N PHE A 805 44.10 15.26 38.89
CA PHE A 805 42.91 15.67 39.65
C PHE A 805 42.90 17.20 39.81
N ASN A 806 42.23 17.87 38.87
CA ASN A 806 41.29 18.99 39.11
C ASN A 806 40.58 19.35 37.80
#